data_AF-A0A8J5N2V3-F1
#
_entry.id   AF-A0A8J5N2V3-F1
#
_cell.length_a   1.000
_cell.length_b   1.000
_cell.length_c   1.000
_cell.angle_alpha   90.00
_cell.angle_beta   90.00
_cell.angle_gamma   90.00
#
_symmetry.space_group_name_H-M   'P 1'
#
loop_
_entity.id
_entity.type
_entity.pdbx_description
1 polymer ?
#
loop_
_entity_poly.entity_id
_entity_poly.type
_entity_poly.pdbx_seq_one_letter_code
_entity_poly.pdbx_strand_id
1 'polypeptide(L)'
;LPGLCDNIQLCEQLCYNLHDGTFECTCQQGYSLEPDGYSCTRLNYTKLDSSILYEKEASFVAVLDDNDYQSDSAGSYQLGESEVGGPHAARYQSGPNQVYNQEIDYNQLIDRADILNYDKYKTERETLLENLGAEEETGPETFLEIDSRDPFHPHTSPGPNLEQKVPSECQLECGSGRCQVDVQAGVPRCMCPLGRAGRYCHPGSQIETARFHGSSWVGFAPLREAYRDVQLTLEFKPETADGVLLVWDCGSGAGSVRSPEEVHMGEWNRLTVYRHRWDVWLQLNDGHHIQGRSEGLFSRITFREPLYVGGSNNLTSLAPRLGVTTGLQGCVRRLQVNDHVYRFRKSDPLREPNLPSDYAALDGWGLTECIGDACSEVECQHGGKCVASTQDTKNLSAVTTTPTPPPFFAPPPPVPVCLCPLGYAGDFCEKQLNLEVPSFNGSSHLMFPALGGSVLSWLELELVFRAASTDGVLLYESHRSDGTGDFIALTLSQAHVLFTIDLGSGILTLRSVYPIRPGIWHSARVSRTGRWAWLYVDDQPVVSGLTPGGFTMLSLSHPLYLGGIPPTSTSQPILPASQSFTGCIQKLALNGRPIHLVSGAVSGSNVDSCSHPCSQRPCDNGGICEPHGPTYTCRCPLGFKDEHCRSRVVTQAATPSFSGRSFLKYADTEIMKRVSGDKLHLWLRFRALTPDGLLVWAGEEDDGGDNRDILGPPLGDSLSLELQNGRLILRYNLGSGFAQLIYNSSGRLDDGQWHTVRIYRYEREGRLSVDDGEESVVVSPGDLVQLNVDTSLYIGGRETFHGPHNEYRSPGLTGCVADLTLATDYHVDLITQATAGQNIDYC
;
A
#
# COMPACT_ATOMS: atom_id res chain seq x y z
N LEU A 1 41.56 -63.18 34.24
CA LEU A 1 41.36 -62.25 33.11
C LEU A 1 41.87 -60.89 33.57
N PRO A 2 42.80 -60.23 32.87
CA PRO A 2 43.09 -58.82 33.10
C PRO A 2 41.89 -58.01 32.58
N GLY A 3 41.29 -57.14 33.41
CA GLY A 3 40.10 -56.37 33.02
C GLY A 3 38.96 -56.29 34.05
N LEU A 4 39.17 -56.72 35.30
CA LEU A 4 38.23 -56.53 36.40
C LEU A 4 38.92 -55.77 37.54
N CYS A 5 38.20 -54.87 38.20
CA CYS A 5 38.72 -53.98 39.26
C CYS A 5 39.38 -54.71 40.45
N ASP A 6 39.07 -56.00 40.66
CA ASP A 6 39.41 -56.76 41.88
C ASP A 6 40.82 -57.39 41.89
N ASN A 7 41.75 -57.04 40.98
CA ASN A 7 43.09 -57.66 40.96
C ASN A 7 44.29 -56.74 40.70
N ILE A 8 44.11 -55.50 40.23
CA ILE A 8 45.20 -54.51 40.05
C ILE A 8 44.63 -53.12 40.33
N GLN A 9 45.36 -52.27 41.07
CA GLN A 9 45.05 -50.84 41.14
C GLN A 9 45.32 -50.18 39.78
N LEU A 10 44.30 -50.20 38.91
CA LEU A 10 44.35 -49.62 37.57
C LEU A 10 43.81 -48.18 37.54
N CYS A 11 42.75 -47.89 38.30
CA CYS A 11 42.20 -46.54 38.44
C CYS A 11 42.75 -45.84 39.69
N GLU A 12 43.03 -44.54 39.61
CA GLU A 12 43.56 -43.77 40.74
C GLU A 12 42.54 -43.60 41.89
N GLN A 13 41.23 -43.47 41.58
CA GLN A 13 40.21 -43.14 42.57
C GLN A 13 39.00 -44.09 42.61
N LEU A 14 38.27 -44.26 41.50
CA LEU A 14 37.08 -45.12 41.42
C LEU A 14 37.14 -46.01 40.18
N CYS A 15 36.67 -47.25 40.30
CA CYS A 15 36.67 -48.27 39.25
C CYS A 15 35.31 -48.99 39.23
N TYR A 16 34.71 -49.17 38.06
CA TYR A 16 33.46 -49.90 37.88
C TYR A 16 33.60 -50.99 36.82
N ASN A 17 33.20 -52.22 37.14
CA ASN A 17 33.15 -53.33 36.19
C ASN A 17 31.92 -53.22 35.28
N LEU A 18 32.11 -53.38 33.97
CA LEU A 18 31.05 -53.37 32.96
C LEU A 18 30.60 -54.80 32.62
N HIS A 19 29.36 -54.93 32.11
CA HIS A 19 28.71 -56.24 31.90
C HIS A 19 29.33 -57.11 30.78
N ASP A 20 30.27 -56.57 30.01
CA ASP A 20 31.02 -57.26 28.95
C ASP A 20 32.39 -57.79 29.39
N GLY A 21 32.76 -57.62 30.66
CA GLY A 21 34.05 -58.06 31.20
C GLY A 21 35.17 -57.03 31.10
N THR A 22 34.83 -55.77 30.83
CA THR A 22 35.74 -54.61 30.89
C THR A 22 35.50 -53.75 32.15
N PHE A 23 36.24 -52.66 32.32
CA PHE A 23 36.08 -51.72 33.43
C PHE A 23 36.27 -50.27 32.99
N GLU A 24 35.71 -49.34 33.76
CA GLU A 24 35.83 -47.89 33.56
C GLU A 24 36.30 -47.20 34.85
N CYS A 25 37.20 -46.22 34.71
CA CYS A 25 37.71 -45.40 35.80
C CYS A 25 36.95 -44.07 35.92
N THR A 26 36.80 -43.56 37.14
CA THR A 26 36.33 -42.18 37.35
C THR A 26 36.95 -41.55 38.59
N CYS A 27 36.72 -40.26 38.76
CA CYS A 27 37.26 -39.45 39.85
C CYS A 27 36.17 -39.00 40.81
N GLN A 28 36.56 -38.71 42.05
CA GLN A 28 35.68 -38.15 43.06
C GLN A 28 35.43 -36.65 42.81
N GLN A 29 34.36 -36.12 43.39
CA GLN A 29 33.90 -34.75 43.14
C GLN A 29 34.99 -33.71 43.44
N GLY A 30 35.31 -32.86 42.46
CA GLY A 30 36.41 -31.88 42.53
C GLY A 30 37.69 -32.31 41.80
N TYR A 31 37.68 -33.47 41.13
CA TYR A 31 38.76 -33.96 40.27
C TYR A 31 38.22 -34.33 38.87
N SER A 32 39.08 -34.25 37.84
CA SER A 32 38.82 -34.67 36.46
C SER A 32 39.70 -35.87 36.09
N LEU A 33 39.16 -36.80 35.31
CA LEU A 33 39.94 -37.92 34.77
C LEU A 33 40.87 -37.41 33.66
N GLU A 34 42.14 -37.79 33.73
CA GLU A 34 43.14 -37.47 32.72
C GLU A 34 42.91 -38.25 31.41
N PRO A 35 43.47 -37.78 30.27
CA PRO A 35 43.32 -38.46 28.97
C PRO A 35 43.94 -39.87 28.90
N ASP A 36 44.71 -40.28 29.91
CA ASP A 36 45.19 -41.66 30.03
C ASP A 36 44.08 -42.66 30.38
N GLY A 37 42.94 -42.18 30.89
CA GLY A 37 41.79 -42.98 31.29
C GLY A 37 41.91 -43.62 32.67
N TYR A 38 42.94 -43.28 33.46
CA TYR A 38 43.26 -43.93 34.75
C TYR A 38 43.53 -42.94 35.89
N SER A 39 44.14 -41.78 35.61
CA SER A 39 44.61 -40.81 36.59
C SER A 39 43.61 -39.66 36.83
N CYS A 40 43.67 -38.98 37.98
CA CYS A 40 42.69 -38.00 38.44
C CYS A 40 43.32 -36.69 38.95
N THR A 41 43.20 -35.59 38.19
CA THR A 41 43.76 -34.28 38.57
C THR A 41 42.73 -33.35 39.21
N ARG A 42 43.19 -32.48 40.13
CA ARG A 42 42.30 -31.63 40.95
C ARG A 42 41.87 -30.38 40.19
N LEU A 43 40.56 -30.14 40.11
CA LEU A 43 39.98 -28.96 39.46
C LEU A 43 40.23 -27.70 40.30
N ASN A 44 41.15 -26.85 39.83
CA ASN A 44 41.58 -25.65 40.55
C ASN A 44 40.84 -24.40 40.02
N TYR A 45 39.72 -24.06 40.66
CA TYR A 45 38.87 -22.94 40.23
C TYR A 45 39.50 -21.57 40.56
N THR A 46 40.27 -20.99 39.64
CA THR A 46 40.29 -19.53 39.39
C THR A 46 41.05 -19.14 38.12
N LYS A 47 40.42 -18.27 37.31
CA LYS A 47 41.00 -17.33 36.32
C LYS A 47 41.40 -17.87 34.92
N LEU A 48 40.49 -17.59 33.97
CA LEU A 48 40.70 -17.05 32.61
C LEU A 48 41.88 -17.59 31.74
N ASP A 49 41.58 -18.25 30.61
CA ASP A 49 41.84 -17.68 29.27
C ASP A 49 41.03 -18.39 28.15
N SER A 50 40.90 -17.70 27.04
CA SER A 50 40.43 -18.16 25.73
C SER A 50 41.51 -18.97 24.97
N SER A 51 41.09 -19.73 23.96
CA SER A 51 41.92 -20.53 23.01
C SER A 51 42.53 -21.86 23.51
N ILE A 52 41.68 -22.89 23.59
CA ILE A 52 42.09 -24.28 23.29
C ILE A 52 41.09 -24.86 22.28
N LEU A 53 41.58 -25.53 21.25
CA LEU A 53 40.76 -26.10 20.18
C LEU A 53 39.84 -27.21 20.70
N TYR A 54 38.52 -27.05 20.57
CA TYR A 54 37.61 -28.17 20.41
C TYR A 54 37.57 -28.52 18.92
N GLU A 55 38.16 -29.66 18.54
CA GLU A 55 38.09 -30.18 17.16
C GLU A 55 37.25 -31.47 17.10
N LYS A 56 36.26 -31.47 16.19
CA LYS A 56 35.57 -32.64 15.59
C LYS A 56 34.53 -33.42 16.43
N GLU A 57 33.41 -32.77 16.69
CA GLU A 57 32.07 -33.41 16.80
C GLU A 57 31.33 -33.27 15.45
N ALA A 58 30.43 -34.18 15.05
CA ALA A 58 29.76 -34.15 13.73
C ALA A 58 28.24 -34.38 13.78
N SER A 59 27.51 -33.41 13.21
CA SER A 59 26.06 -33.29 13.26
C SER A 59 25.34 -33.75 11.99
N PHE A 60 24.09 -34.20 12.16
CA PHE A 60 23.08 -34.33 11.12
C PHE A 60 22.20 -33.08 11.11
N VAL A 61 22.02 -32.46 9.94
CA VAL A 61 21.22 -31.23 9.80
C VAL A 61 20.41 -31.28 8.52
N ALA A 62 19.16 -30.82 8.59
CA ALA A 62 18.32 -30.55 7.41
C ALA A 62 18.27 -29.03 7.15
N VAL A 63 18.57 -28.64 5.91
CA VAL A 63 18.78 -27.24 5.49
C VAL A 63 18.06 -27.02 4.15
N LEU A 64 17.45 -25.85 3.96
CA LEU A 64 17.10 -25.33 2.64
C LEU A 64 18.27 -24.47 2.15
N ASP A 65 18.75 -24.72 0.93
CA ASP A 65 19.91 -24.07 0.32
C ASP A 65 19.73 -23.99 -1.20
N ASP A 66 19.78 -22.77 -1.75
CA ASP A 66 19.70 -22.48 -3.19
C ASP A 66 21.06 -22.66 -3.92
N ASN A 67 22.16 -22.84 -3.19
CA ASN A 67 23.51 -22.85 -3.78
C ASN A 67 23.91 -24.21 -4.39
N ASP A 68 24.36 -24.19 -5.65
CA ASP A 68 24.85 -25.36 -6.36
C ASP A 68 26.37 -25.56 -6.17
N TYR A 69 26.80 -25.89 -4.93
CA TYR A 69 28.21 -26.08 -4.61
C TYR A 69 28.69 -27.51 -4.90
N GLN A 70 29.40 -27.70 -6.02
CA GLN A 70 30.08 -28.95 -6.35
C GLN A 70 31.19 -29.26 -5.32
N SER A 71 31.10 -30.41 -4.66
CA SER A 71 32.19 -30.95 -3.84
C SER A 71 33.20 -31.68 -4.72
N ASP A 72 34.20 -30.94 -5.18
CA ASP A 72 35.35 -31.50 -5.89
C ASP A 72 36.22 -32.35 -4.95
N SER A 73 35.96 -33.67 -4.94
CA SER A 73 36.86 -34.68 -4.36
C SER A 73 36.89 -35.95 -5.22
N ALA A 74 37.30 -35.79 -6.48
CA ALA A 74 37.48 -36.89 -7.42
C ALA A 74 38.54 -37.91 -6.95
N GLY A 75 38.09 -39.04 -6.39
CA GLY A 75 38.89 -40.24 -6.12
C GLY A 75 38.61 -41.32 -7.17
N SER A 76 39.57 -41.56 -8.06
CA SER A 76 39.40 -42.37 -9.29
C SER A 76 38.94 -43.82 -9.08
N TYR A 77 37.94 -44.25 -9.85
CA TYR A 77 37.82 -45.63 -10.33
C TYR A 77 37.49 -45.64 -11.83
N GLN A 78 38.27 -46.40 -12.61
CA GLN A 78 38.07 -46.57 -14.04
C GLN A 78 36.89 -47.51 -14.34
N LEU A 79 36.04 -47.15 -15.29
CA LEU A 79 35.23 -48.10 -16.04
C LEU A 79 35.37 -47.80 -17.55
N GLY A 80 35.44 -48.87 -18.34
CA GLY A 80 35.92 -48.83 -19.72
C GLY A 80 34.89 -48.44 -20.78
N GLU A 81 35.39 -48.31 -22.00
CA GLU A 81 34.68 -47.90 -23.20
C GLU A 81 33.54 -48.84 -23.61
N SER A 82 32.48 -48.26 -24.18
CA SER A 82 31.81 -48.82 -25.37
C SER A 82 31.05 -47.72 -26.11
N GLU A 83 31.26 -47.64 -27.42
CA GLU A 83 30.58 -46.74 -28.34
C GLU A 83 29.15 -47.23 -28.67
N VAL A 84 28.29 -46.33 -29.16
CA VAL A 84 27.60 -46.42 -30.48
C VAL A 84 26.40 -45.46 -30.55
N GLY A 85 26.36 -44.63 -31.61
CA GLY A 85 25.10 -44.20 -32.27
C GLY A 85 24.48 -42.84 -31.89
N GLY A 86 24.56 -41.85 -32.80
CA GLY A 86 23.61 -40.72 -32.90
C GLY A 86 22.50 -41.02 -33.94
N PRO A 87 21.82 -40.02 -34.58
CA PRO A 87 22.00 -38.56 -34.48
C PRO A 87 20.66 -37.73 -34.47
N HIS A 88 20.77 -36.40 -34.70
CA HIS A 88 19.73 -35.36 -34.93
C HIS A 88 19.14 -34.64 -33.67
N ALA A 89 18.92 -33.32 -33.66
CA ALA A 89 19.36 -32.24 -34.57
C ALA A 89 19.28 -30.81 -33.95
N ALA A 90 20.10 -29.90 -34.50
CA ALA A 90 19.94 -28.43 -34.63
C ALA A 90 19.78 -27.53 -33.37
N ARG A 91 20.69 -26.55 -33.25
CA ARG A 91 20.63 -25.40 -32.33
C ARG A 91 20.91 -24.11 -33.12
N TYR A 92 20.03 -23.10 -33.02
CA TYR A 92 20.25 -21.77 -33.60
C TYR A 92 21.13 -20.91 -32.68
N GLN A 93 21.91 -20.00 -33.25
CA GLN A 93 22.74 -19.03 -32.53
C GLN A 93 22.10 -17.63 -32.56
N SER A 94 22.22 -16.88 -31.47
CA SER A 94 21.88 -15.45 -31.36
C SER A 94 23.12 -14.64 -30.95
N GLY A 95 23.37 -13.52 -31.64
CA GLY A 95 24.52 -12.65 -31.39
C GLY A 95 24.32 -11.64 -30.24
N PRO A 96 25.37 -10.86 -29.89
CA PRO A 96 25.37 -9.98 -28.72
C PRO A 96 24.89 -8.55 -29.01
N ASN A 97 24.17 -7.94 -28.06
CA ASN A 97 23.85 -6.51 -28.05
C ASN A 97 25.03 -5.69 -27.51
N GLN A 98 25.29 -4.53 -28.12
CA GLN A 98 26.22 -3.52 -27.61
C GLN A 98 25.49 -2.45 -26.79
N VAL A 99 26.12 -1.98 -25.72
CA VAL A 99 25.66 -0.87 -24.88
C VAL A 99 26.22 0.44 -25.42
N TYR A 100 25.39 1.48 -25.52
CA TYR A 100 25.82 2.86 -25.74
C TYR A 100 25.49 3.70 -24.51
N ASN A 101 26.51 4.31 -23.91
CA ASN A 101 26.35 5.39 -22.93
C ASN A 101 26.27 6.73 -23.66
N GLN A 102 25.35 7.61 -23.26
CA GLN A 102 25.47 9.05 -23.47
C GLN A 102 25.05 9.82 -22.22
N GLU A 103 25.93 10.71 -21.78
CA GLU A 103 25.69 11.68 -20.71
C GLU A 103 24.80 12.82 -21.23
N ILE A 104 23.96 13.40 -20.38
CA ILE A 104 23.14 14.58 -20.70
C ILE A 104 23.52 15.71 -19.75
N ASP A 105 23.94 16.84 -20.34
CA ASP A 105 24.36 18.06 -19.65
C ASP A 105 23.13 18.96 -19.35
N TYR A 106 23.03 19.44 -18.12
CA TYR A 106 21.89 20.22 -17.59
C TYR A 106 22.29 21.69 -17.35
N ASN A 107 22.65 22.42 -18.42
CA ASN A 107 22.93 23.87 -18.36
C ASN A 107 22.65 24.61 -19.67
N GLN A 108 21.36 24.76 -20.05
CA GLN A 108 20.90 25.83 -20.93
C GLN A 108 19.37 26.01 -20.90
N LEU A 109 18.91 27.19 -21.36
CA LEU A 109 17.50 27.63 -21.43
C LEU A 109 16.85 28.10 -20.10
N ILE A 110 17.40 29.18 -19.54
CA ILE A 110 16.56 30.21 -18.90
C ILE A 110 16.08 31.12 -20.03
N ASP A 111 14.78 31.14 -20.31
CA ASP A 111 14.18 32.19 -21.17
C ASP A 111 13.39 33.20 -20.33
N ARG A 112 13.35 34.45 -20.79
CA ARG A 112 12.97 35.63 -20.01
C ARG A 112 11.54 36.08 -20.29
N ALA A 113 10.56 35.53 -19.57
CA ALA A 113 9.21 36.08 -19.60
C ALA A 113 8.37 35.78 -18.35
N ASP A 114 8.80 36.17 -17.14
CA ASP A 114 7.91 36.15 -15.95
C ASP A 114 8.29 37.10 -14.78
N ILE A 115 9.01 38.18 -15.05
CA ILE A 115 9.31 39.24 -14.05
C ILE A 115 8.45 40.47 -14.34
N LEU A 116 7.12 40.39 -14.11
CA LEU A 116 6.24 41.57 -14.18
C LEU A 116 4.96 41.53 -13.31
N ASN A 117 4.68 40.45 -12.55
CA ASN A 117 3.40 40.30 -11.84
C ASN A 117 3.49 40.24 -10.29
N TYR A 118 4.70 40.38 -9.72
CA TYR A 118 4.90 40.28 -8.26
C TYR A 118 4.62 41.59 -7.50
N ASP A 119 4.81 42.75 -8.12
CA ASP A 119 4.70 44.05 -7.43
C ASP A 119 3.26 44.53 -7.23
N LYS A 120 2.27 43.97 -7.94
CA LYS A 120 0.88 44.45 -7.91
C LYS A 120 0.13 44.15 -6.61
N TYR A 121 0.47 43.06 -5.91
CA TYR A 121 -0.22 42.63 -4.69
C TYR A 121 0.38 43.19 -3.39
N LYS A 122 1.46 43.99 -3.47
CA LYS A 122 2.08 44.59 -2.29
C LYS A 122 1.37 45.86 -1.82
N THR A 123 0.82 46.64 -2.75
CA THR A 123 0.36 48.03 -2.51
C THR A 123 -1.01 48.13 -1.81
N GLU A 124 -1.84 47.09 -1.82
CA GLU A 124 -3.16 47.10 -1.15
C GLU A 124 -3.11 46.71 0.35
N ARG A 125 -1.95 46.29 0.86
CA ARG A 125 -1.79 45.86 2.27
C ARG A 125 -1.21 46.94 3.18
N GLU A 126 -0.64 48.01 2.62
CA GLU A 126 -0.01 49.11 3.39
C GLU A 126 -1.00 50.23 3.78
N THR A 127 -2.25 50.21 3.29
CA THR A 127 -3.30 51.21 3.56
C THR A 127 -4.34 50.80 4.62
N LEU A 128 -4.22 49.61 5.21
CA LEU A 128 -5.18 49.04 6.17
C LEU A 128 -4.69 48.96 7.63
N LEU A 129 -3.51 49.51 7.93
CA LEU A 129 -2.89 49.49 9.27
C LEU A 129 -2.70 50.86 9.92
N GLU A 130 -3.18 51.96 9.31
CA GLU A 130 -3.13 53.31 9.91
C GLU A 130 -4.41 53.74 10.65
N ASN A 131 -5.47 52.94 10.64
CA ASN A 131 -6.74 53.26 11.31
C ASN A 131 -7.12 52.20 12.35
N LEU A 132 -6.58 52.32 13.57
CA LEU A 132 -7.20 51.97 14.86
C LEU A 132 -6.22 52.31 15.99
N GLY A 133 -6.47 53.41 16.70
CA GLY A 133 -5.64 53.87 17.81
C GLY A 133 -6.26 53.62 19.19
N ALA A 134 -5.39 53.36 20.17
CA ALA A 134 -5.50 53.56 21.63
C ALA A 134 -6.76 53.08 22.39
N GLU A 135 -6.54 52.26 23.44
CA GLU A 135 -6.60 52.73 24.83
C GLU A 135 -5.89 51.73 25.79
N GLU A 136 -5.46 52.20 26.96
CA GLU A 136 -4.52 51.51 27.87
C GLU A 136 -4.97 51.73 29.34
N GLU A 137 -5.29 50.67 30.11
CA GLU A 137 -5.49 50.75 31.57
C GLU A 137 -4.98 49.51 32.35
N THR A 138 -3.76 49.66 32.89
CA THR A 138 -3.30 49.32 34.26
C THR A 138 -3.94 48.21 35.13
N GLY A 139 -3.33 47.02 35.13
CA GLY A 139 -2.82 46.24 36.30
C GLY A 139 -3.74 45.78 37.46
N PRO A 140 -3.20 45.15 38.54
CA PRO A 140 -1.82 44.65 38.74
C PRO A 140 -1.71 43.14 39.12
N GLU A 141 -0.54 42.54 38.89
CA GLU A 141 -0.09 41.34 39.64
C GLU A 141 0.82 41.76 40.81
N THR A 142 0.79 41.03 41.92
CA THR A 142 1.78 41.21 43.01
C THR A 142 2.06 39.94 43.82
N PHE A 143 3.36 39.60 43.87
CA PHE A 143 4.11 38.83 44.88
C PHE A 143 3.89 37.31 45.03
N LEU A 144 4.88 36.47 45.33
CA LEU A 144 6.37 36.43 45.16
C LEU A 144 6.91 35.27 46.06
N GLU A 145 8.19 34.94 45.85
CA GLU A 145 9.14 34.21 46.75
C GLU A 145 9.33 32.70 46.52
N ILE A 146 10.49 32.03 46.72
CA ILE A 146 11.95 32.34 46.91
C ILE A 146 12.70 30.96 46.76
N ASP A 147 13.96 30.76 46.33
CA ASP A 147 14.96 31.53 45.55
C ASP A 147 16.16 30.59 45.18
N SER A 148 16.98 31.01 44.20
CA SER A 148 18.40 30.69 43.91
C SER A 148 19.07 29.33 44.25
N ARG A 149 19.85 28.82 43.29
CA ARG A 149 21.33 29.05 43.23
C ARG A 149 22.02 28.44 41.99
N ASP A 150 22.50 29.33 41.12
CA ASP A 150 23.69 29.17 40.26
C ASP A 150 24.85 29.93 40.93
N PRO A 151 26.17 29.67 40.69
CA PRO A 151 26.81 30.07 39.40
C PRO A 151 28.14 29.36 38.96
N PHE A 152 28.43 29.35 37.64
CA PHE A 152 29.62 29.96 36.97
C PHE A 152 29.99 29.34 35.59
N HIS A 153 30.15 30.22 34.61
CA HIS A 153 30.70 30.01 33.24
C HIS A 153 32.25 30.28 33.21
N PRO A 154 33.05 29.97 32.16
CA PRO A 154 32.75 30.24 30.74
C PRO A 154 33.29 29.31 29.60
N HIS A 155 32.64 29.48 28.44
CA HIS A 155 33.03 29.22 27.03
C HIS A 155 34.24 28.35 26.63
N THR A 156 34.00 27.36 25.76
CA THR A 156 34.67 27.22 24.45
C THR A 156 33.95 26.20 23.55
N SER A 157 33.83 26.48 22.25
CA SER A 157 33.30 25.54 21.25
C SER A 157 34.41 24.70 20.63
N PRO A 158 34.13 23.44 20.25
CA PRO A 158 34.62 22.91 18.98
C PRO A 158 33.46 22.54 18.03
N GLY A 159 33.79 22.46 16.74
CA GLY A 159 32.85 22.14 15.65
C GLY A 159 32.53 20.64 15.50
N PRO A 160 31.99 20.25 14.33
CA PRO A 160 31.28 18.98 14.17
C PRO A 160 32.21 17.78 14.14
N ASN A 161 31.72 16.65 14.66
CA ASN A 161 32.24 15.34 14.32
C ASN A 161 31.09 14.48 13.79
N LEU A 162 31.26 13.92 12.59
CA LEU A 162 30.31 12.95 12.05
C LEU A 162 30.54 11.61 12.75
N GLU A 163 29.60 11.19 13.58
CA GLU A 163 29.33 9.77 13.78
C GLU A 163 27.87 9.50 13.41
N GLN A 164 27.69 8.67 12.38
CA GLN A 164 26.37 8.11 12.05
C GLN A 164 25.92 7.27 13.24
N LYS A 165 24.92 7.76 13.98
CA LYS A 165 24.29 6.97 15.03
C LYS A 165 23.39 5.90 14.42
N VAL A 166 24.01 4.79 14.01
CA VAL A 166 23.31 3.54 13.72
C VAL A 166 22.44 3.21 14.93
N PRO A 167 21.13 2.91 14.78
CA PRO A 167 20.27 2.53 15.89
C PRO A 167 20.61 1.10 16.34
N SER A 168 21.67 0.96 17.13
CA SER A 168 22.22 -0.32 17.58
C SER A 168 21.70 -0.80 18.95
N GLU A 169 20.70 -0.13 19.52
CA GLU A 169 20.14 -0.47 20.84
C GLU A 169 18.64 -0.80 20.79
N CYS A 170 18.31 -1.97 21.34
CA CYS A 170 16.97 -2.53 21.33
C CYS A 170 16.22 -2.12 22.60
N GLN A 171 15.42 -1.05 22.52
CA GLN A 171 14.80 -0.37 23.68
C GLN A 171 13.41 -0.89 24.10
N LEU A 172 12.95 -2.06 23.61
CA LEU A 172 11.66 -2.61 24.03
C LEU A 172 11.73 -3.33 25.39
N GLU A 173 10.82 -2.99 26.28
CA GLU A 173 10.57 -3.72 27.52
C GLU A 173 9.86 -5.06 27.25
N CYS A 174 10.63 -6.11 26.93
CA CYS A 174 10.07 -7.40 26.52
C CYS A 174 9.51 -8.27 27.66
N GLY A 175 9.38 -7.75 28.88
CA GLY A 175 8.94 -8.51 30.06
C GLY A 175 9.89 -9.67 30.38
N SER A 176 9.45 -10.90 30.11
CA SER A 176 10.30 -12.11 30.23
C SER A 176 11.01 -12.51 28.92
N GLY A 177 10.78 -11.77 27.83
CA GLY A 177 11.42 -11.98 26.54
C GLY A 177 12.69 -11.15 26.37
N ARG A 178 13.34 -11.31 25.22
CA ARG A 178 14.55 -10.57 24.84
C ARG A 178 14.27 -9.68 23.64
N CYS A 179 14.72 -8.43 23.68
CA CYS A 179 14.67 -7.55 22.51
C CYS A 179 15.77 -7.95 21.51
N GLN A 180 15.39 -8.17 20.24
CA GLN A 180 16.28 -8.36 19.10
C GLN A 180 15.89 -7.38 17.98
N VAL A 181 16.86 -6.79 17.30
CA VAL A 181 16.61 -6.04 16.05
C VAL A 181 16.58 -7.02 14.89
N ASP A 182 15.52 -6.98 14.10
CA ASP A 182 15.40 -7.77 12.87
C ASP A 182 16.36 -7.22 11.80
N VAL A 183 17.19 -8.08 11.21
CA VAL A 183 18.24 -7.68 10.25
C VAL A 183 17.66 -7.27 8.90
N GLN A 184 16.47 -7.75 8.54
CA GLN A 184 15.79 -7.40 7.29
C GLN A 184 14.82 -6.21 7.47
N ALA A 185 14.18 -6.09 8.63
CA ALA A 185 13.20 -5.02 8.88
C ALA A 185 13.76 -3.79 9.63
N GLY A 186 14.90 -3.90 10.30
CA GLY A 186 15.49 -2.80 11.10
C GLY A 186 14.70 -2.41 12.37
N VAL A 187 13.60 -3.10 12.66
CA VAL A 187 12.70 -2.81 13.79
C VAL A 187 13.06 -3.71 14.99
N PRO A 188 13.15 -3.16 16.22
CA PRO A 188 13.28 -3.97 17.43
C PRO A 188 12.00 -4.79 17.67
N ARG A 189 12.14 -6.07 18.04
CA ARG A 189 11.05 -7.00 18.36
C ARG A 189 11.39 -7.83 19.59
N CYS A 190 10.37 -8.20 20.37
CA CYS A 190 10.52 -9.10 21.49
C CYS A 190 10.45 -10.57 21.07
N MET A 191 11.55 -11.31 21.30
CA MET A 191 11.56 -12.77 21.31
C MET A 191 10.97 -13.26 22.63
N CYS A 192 9.82 -13.92 22.57
CA CYS A 192 9.17 -14.48 23.76
C CYS A 192 9.60 -15.94 24.00
N PRO A 193 9.75 -16.38 25.26
CA PRO A 193 9.95 -17.77 25.58
C PRO A 193 8.66 -18.57 25.38
N LEU A 194 8.79 -19.87 25.10
CA LEU A 194 7.71 -20.78 24.78
C LEU A 194 6.60 -20.77 25.85
N GLY A 195 5.35 -20.55 25.40
CA GLY A 195 4.16 -20.34 26.26
C GLY A 195 3.77 -18.87 26.46
N ARG A 196 4.52 -17.92 25.89
CA ARG A 196 4.24 -16.48 25.90
C ARG A 196 4.29 -15.86 24.50
N ALA A 197 3.49 -14.82 24.28
CA ALA A 197 3.41 -14.12 22.98
C ALA A 197 3.06 -12.63 23.12
N GLY A 198 3.04 -11.92 21.98
CA GLY A 198 2.71 -10.50 21.86
C GLY A 198 3.88 -9.56 22.14
N ARG A 199 3.65 -8.24 21.98
CA ARG A 199 4.69 -7.18 22.05
C ARG A 199 5.46 -7.16 23.38
N TYR A 200 4.88 -7.66 24.48
CA TYR A 200 5.46 -7.66 25.83
C TYR A 200 5.56 -9.06 26.47
N CYS A 201 5.43 -10.12 25.66
CA CYS A 201 5.52 -11.53 26.10
C CYS A 201 4.60 -11.87 27.27
N HIS A 202 3.30 -11.67 27.09
CA HIS A 202 2.28 -12.05 28.07
C HIS A 202 2.05 -13.58 28.09
N PRO A 203 1.66 -14.17 29.23
CA PRO A 203 1.31 -15.59 29.32
C PRO A 203 0.06 -15.93 28.50
N GLY A 204 -0.01 -17.15 27.95
CA GLY A 204 -1.26 -17.71 27.43
C GLY A 204 -1.25 -18.16 25.97
N SER A 205 -0.10 -18.18 25.28
CA SER A 205 -0.02 -18.74 23.93
C SER A 205 0.20 -20.25 24.00
N GLN A 206 -0.78 -21.03 23.53
CA GLN A 206 -0.57 -22.42 23.14
C GLN A 206 -0.13 -22.43 21.68
N ILE A 207 0.91 -23.22 21.37
CA ILE A 207 1.43 -23.36 20.00
C ILE A 207 1.22 -24.82 19.57
N GLU A 208 0.29 -25.05 18.65
CA GLU A 208 0.06 -26.35 18.00
C GLU A 208 0.87 -26.44 16.69
N THR A 209 0.83 -25.37 15.89
CA THR A 209 1.49 -25.24 14.60
C THR A 209 2.55 -24.15 14.77
N ALA A 210 3.83 -24.50 14.73
CA ALA A 210 4.89 -23.54 15.06
C ALA A 210 5.27 -22.68 13.86
N ARG A 211 5.20 -21.36 13.98
CA ARG A 211 5.78 -20.39 13.03
C ARG A 211 7.10 -19.84 13.58
N PHE A 212 8.13 -19.92 12.75
CA PHE A 212 9.50 -19.50 13.01
C PHE A 212 9.82 -18.23 12.22
N HIS A 213 10.67 -17.38 12.79
CA HIS A 213 11.04 -16.05 12.26
C HIS A 213 12.56 -15.93 12.06
N GLY A 214 13.24 -16.97 11.57
CA GLY A 214 14.68 -16.98 11.25
C GLY A 214 15.65 -17.04 12.44
N SER A 215 15.35 -16.37 13.56
CA SER A 215 16.08 -16.51 14.85
C SER A 215 15.36 -17.38 15.89
N SER A 216 14.19 -17.91 15.52
CA SER A 216 13.34 -18.72 16.41
C SER A 216 13.83 -20.17 16.46
N TRP A 217 13.65 -20.84 17.59
CA TRP A 217 13.96 -22.27 17.73
C TRP A 217 13.10 -22.89 18.84
N VAL A 218 12.90 -24.21 18.77
CA VAL A 218 12.24 -25.01 19.81
C VAL A 218 13.04 -26.30 20.06
N GLY A 219 13.19 -26.66 21.33
CA GLY A 219 14.01 -27.76 21.81
C GLY A 219 13.17 -28.90 22.41
N PHE A 220 13.44 -30.15 22.01
CA PHE A 220 12.85 -31.36 22.59
C PHE A 220 13.91 -32.26 23.24
N ALA A 221 13.48 -33.27 24.00
CA ALA A 221 14.39 -34.18 24.69
C ALA A 221 15.31 -34.97 23.73
N PRO A 222 16.52 -35.38 24.17
CA PRO A 222 17.39 -36.29 23.42
C PRO A 222 16.66 -37.56 22.96
N LEU A 223 16.85 -37.99 21.70
CA LEU A 223 16.27 -39.23 21.13
C LEU A 223 16.93 -40.49 21.74
N ARG A 224 16.67 -40.77 23.02
CA ARG A 224 17.26 -41.88 23.80
C ARG A 224 16.82 -43.29 23.39
N GLU A 225 16.07 -43.45 22.30
CA GLU A 225 15.63 -44.77 21.81
C GLU A 225 16.01 -45.01 20.32
N ALA A 226 16.61 -44.02 19.65
CA ALA A 226 16.81 -44.01 18.20
C ALA A 226 18.23 -44.48 17.75
N TYR A 227 18.87 -45.37 18.51
CA TYR A 227 20.31 -45.69 18.38
C TYR A 227 20.74 -46.45 17.11
N ARG A 228 19.80 -46.97 16.30
CA ARG A 228 20.07 -47.79 15.10
C ARG A 228 19.18 -47.45 13.90
N ASP A 229 17.92 -47.18 14.20
CA ASP A 229 16.83 -46.93 13.26
C ASP A 229 16.13 -45.64 13.67
N VAL A 230 15.98 -44.72 12.72
CA VAL A 230 15.29 -43.43 12.93
C VAL A 230 14.43 -43.14 11.71
N GLN A 231 13.13 -42.95 11.91
CA GLN A 231 12.22 -42.40 10.90
C GLN A 231 11.71 -41.06 11.40
N LEU A 232 12.10 -39.95 10.77
CA LEU A 232 11.57 -38.62 11.04
C LEU A 232 10.61 -38.22 9.93
N THR A 233 9.48 -37.63 10.31
CA THR A 233 8.54 -36.99 9.39
C THR A 233 8.13 -35.64 9.95
N LEU A 234 8.11 -34.61 9.09
CA LEU A 234 7.53 -33.32 9.42
C LEU A 234 6.81 -32.72 8.22
N GLU A 235 5.88 -31.80 8.47
CA GLU A 235 5.30 -30.93 7.45
C GLU A 235 5.76 -29.50 7.70
N PHE A 236 6.22 -28.80 6.65
CA PHE A 236 6.72 -27.43 6.75
C PHE A 236 6.28 -26.56 5.58
N LYS A 237 6.12 -25.26 5.82
CA LYS A 237 5.71 -24.26 4.83
C LYS A 237 6.69 -23.08 4.88
N PRO A 238 7.70 -23.05 4.00
CA PRO A 238 8.76 -22.05 4.05
C PRO A 238 8.32 -20.71 3.45
N GLU A 239 8.94 -19.63 3.95
CA GLU A 239 8.77 -18.27 3.46
C GLU A 239 10.08 -17.65 2.94
N THR A 240 11.22 -18.25 3.28
CA THR A 240 12.55 -17.95 2.72
C THR A 240 13.11 -19.15 1.97
N ALA A 241 13.90 -18.90 0.91
CA ALA A 241 14.55 -19.96 0.14
C ALA A 241 15.57 -20.74 0.98
N ASP A 242 16.34 -20.04 1.81
CA ASP A 242 17.31 -20.66 2.72
C ASP A 242 16.78 -20.75 4.16
N GLY A 243 17.24 -21.76 4.90
CA GLY A 243 17.01 -21.86 6.35
C GLY A 243 17.25 -23.24 6.96
N VAL A 244 17.69 -23.28 8.21
CA VAL A 244 17.91 -24.53 8.95
C VAL A 244 16.59 -25.07 9.55
N LEU A 245 16.16 -26.27 9.13
CA LEU A 245 14.93 -26.92 9.61
C LEU A 245 15.15 -27.71 10.91
N LEU A 246 16.22 -28.50 10.98
CA LEU A 246 16.50 -29.44 12.07
C LEU A 246 18.00 -29.54 12.30
N VAL A 247 18.45 -29.52 13.55
CA VAL A 247 19.87 -29.72 13.94
C VAL A 247 19.99 -30.80 14.98
N TRP A 248 20.94 -31.73 14.82
CA TRP A 248 21.38 -32.59 15.92
C TRP A 248 22.82 -33.12 15.80
N ASP A 249 23.53 -33.29 16.93
CA ASP A 249 24.84 -33.97 16.96
C ASP A 249 24.71 -35.50 16.99
N CYS A 250 25.57 -36.21 16.24
CA CYS A 250 25.35 -37.62 15.91
C CYS A 250 26.60 -38.53 15.87
N GLY A 251 27.83 -38.01 15.91
CA GLY A 251 29.04 -38.83 15.97
C GLY A 251 30.21 -38.31 15.11
N SER A 252 30.81 -39.18 14.28
CA SER A 252 31.90 -38.81 13.36
C SER A 252 31.69 -39.37 11.96
N GLY A 253 32.07 -38.58 10.95
CA GLY A 253 31.86 -38.86 9.52
C GLY A 253 30.57 -38.24 8.98
N ALA A 254 30.71 -37.18 8.18
CA ALA A 254 29.58 -36.50 7.55
C ALA A 254 29.04 -37.30 6.35
N GLY A 255 27.86 -36.92 5.87
CA GLY A 255 27.28 -37.38 4.61
C GLY A 255 26.13 -36.45 4.25
N SER A 256 26.06 -36.02 2.98
CA SER A 256 25.05 -35.08 2.49
C SER A 256 24.11 -35.75 1.49
N VAL A 257 22.83 -35.35 1.51
CA VAL A 257 21.77 -35.83 0.61
C VAL A 257 20.88 -34.65 0.26
N ARG A 258 20.68 -34.39 -1.03
CA ARG A 258 19.78 -33.35 -1.57
C ARG A 258 18.58 -34.03 -2.25
N SER A 259 17.37 -33.50 -2.11
CA SER A 259 16.24 -33.91 -2.96
C SER A 259 16.46 -33.40 -4.40
N PRO A 260 16.06 -34.15 -5.44
CA PRO A 260 16.01 -33.63 -6.80
C PRO A 260 14.78 -32.75 -7.02
N GLU A 261 13.73 -32.90 -6.21
CA GLU A 261 12.59 -31.99 -6.19
C GLU A 261 12.90 -30.71 -5.39
N GLU A 262 12.43 -29.58 -5.92
CA GLU A 262 12.42 -28.29 -5.24
C GLU A 262 11.30 -28.22 -4.19
N VAL A 263 11.48 -27.32 -3.22
CA VAL A 263 10.53 -27.11 -2.13
C VAL A 263 9.50 -26.04 -2.55
N HIS A 264 8.22 -26.32 -2.37
CA HIS A 264 7.16 -25.38 -2.77
C HIS A 264 7.09 -24.19 -1.79
N MET A 265 7.49 -23.01 -2.26
CA MET A 265 7.48 -21.78 -1.46
C MET A 265 6.06 -21.34 -1.11
N GLY A 266 5.80 -21.07 0.17
CA GLY A 266 4.47 -20.67 0.64
C GLY A 266 3.42 -21.79 0.67
N GLU A 267 3.79 -23.06 0.42
CA GLU A 267 2.89 -24.22 0.49
C GLU A 267 3.35 -25.25 1.55
N TRP A 268 2.46 -26.17 1.94
CA TRP A 268 2.83 -27.25 2.87
C TRP A 268 3.58 -28.37 2.14
N ASN A 269 4.84 -28.54 2.50
CA ASN A 269 5.72 -29.61 2.05
C ASN A 269 5.83 -30.68 3.15
N ARG A 270 6.02 -31.95 2.77
CA ARG A 270 6.24 -33.09 3.67
C ARG A 270 7.65 -33.62 3.50
N LEU A 271 8.45 -33.59 4.55
CA LEU A 271 9.79 -34.18 4.58
C LEU A 271 9.75 -35.51 5.34
N THR A 272 10.23 -36.58 4.72
CA THR A 272 10.46 -37.87 5.37
C THR A 272 11.93 -38.24 5.28
N VAL A 273 12.55 -38.55 6.41
CA VAL A 273 13.93 -39.03 6.51
C VAL A 273 13.94 -40.35 7.26
N TYR A 274 14.47 -41.40 6.64
CA TYR A 274 14.70 -42.69 7.30
C TYR A 274 16.20 -42.97 7.37
N ARG A 275 16.69 -43.49 8.49
CA ARG A 275 18.09 -43.90 8.68
C ARG A 275 18.16 -45.31 9.24
N HIS A 276 18.99 -46.14 8.62
CA HIS A 276 19.39 -47.45 9.12
C HIS A 276 20.91 -47.54 9.16
N ARG A 277 21.49 -47.57 10.37
CA ARG A 277 22.96 -47.62 10.60
C ARG A 277 23.72 -46.43 9.96
N TRP A 278 24.34 -46.66 8.80
CA TRP A 278 25.10 -45.67 8.02
C TRP A 278 24.30 -45.10 6.85
N ASP A 279 23.25 -45.81 6.41
CA ASP A 279 22.45 -45.46 5.25
C ASP A 279 21.29 -44.55 5.65
N VAL A 280 21.04 -43.53 4.83
CA VAL A 280 19.97 -42.54 5.00
C VAL A 280 19.17 -42.49 3.70
N TRP A 281 17.84 -42.43 3.83
CA TRP A 281 16.91 -42.18 2.73
C TRP A 281 16.15 -40.88 3.03
N LEU A 282 16.04 -40.03 2.02
CA LEU A 282 15.28 -38.77 2.07
C LEU A 282 14.19 -38.80 0.98
N GLN A 283 13.00 -38.34 1.34
CA GLN A 283 11.89 -38.08 0.44
C GLN A 283 11.28 -36.71 0.75
N LEU A 284 11.16 -35.86 -0.27
CA LEU A 284 10.40 -34.62 -0.24
C LEU A 284 9.07 -34.82 -0.97
N ASN A 285 7.96 -34.43 -0.34
CA ASN A 285 6.60 -34.56 -0.84
C ASN A 285 6.33 -36.02 -1.32
N ASP A 286 5.69 -36.19 -2.47
CA ASP A 286 5.49 -37.49 -3.13
C ASP A 286 6.64 -37.82 -4.12
N GLY A 287 7.78 -37.14 -3.99
CA GLY A 287 8.96 -37.27 -4.85
C GLY A 287 9.76 -38.56 -4.67
N HIS A 288 10.90 -38.66 -5.35
CA HIS A 288 11.74 -39.84 -5.35
C HIS A 288 12.53 -40.04 -4.04
N HIS A 289 12.79 -41.30 -3.70
CA HIS A 289 13.65 -41.65 -2.55
C HIS A 289 15.13 -41.52 -2.95
N ILE A 290 15.86 -40.65 -2.28
CA ILE A 290 17.31 -40.52 -2.46
C ILE A 290 18.03 -41.19 -1.30
N GLN A 291 18.96 -42.10 -1.62
CA GLN A 291 19.83 -42.74 -0.64
C GLN A 291 21.19 -42.04 -0.55
N GLY A 292 21.65 -41.79 0.66
CA GLY A 292 23.04 -41.44 0.96
C GLY A 292 23.62 -42.31 2.07
N ARG A 293 24.91 -42.10 2.36
CA ARG A 293 25.65 -42.84 3.39
C ARG A 293 26.62 -41.92 4.11
N SER A 294 26.74 -42.06 5.43
CA SER A 294 27.75 -41.37 6.24
C SER A 294 29.15 -41.97 6.04
N GLU A 295 30.18 -41.14 5.92
CA GLU A 295 31.58 -41.56 5.73
C GLU A 295 32.25 -42.18 6.99
N GLY A 296 31.54 -42.21 8.12
CA GLY A 296 32.06 -42.65 9.42
C GLY A 296 32.05 -44.16 9.65
N LEU A 297 32.98 -44.63 10.49
CA LEU A 297 33.07 -46.04 10.89
C LEU A 297 31.95 -46.50 11.86
N PHE A 298 31.16 -45.57 12.42
CA PHE A 298 30.18 -45.86 13.47
C PHE A 298 28.75 -46.01 12.94
N SER A 299 28.17 -47.20 13.13
CA SER A 299 26.77 -47.53 12.74
C SER A 299 25.71 -47.17 13.78
N ARG A 300 26.10 -46.56 14.90
CA ARG A 300 25.18 -46.14 15.97
C ARG A 300 25.35 -44.66 16.23
N ILE A 301 24.23 -43.95 16.28
CA ILE A 301 24.17 -42.58 16.80
C ILE A 301 24.02 -42.65 18.31
N THR A 302 24.61 -41.72 19.05
CA THR A 302 24.26 -41.47 20.47
C THR A 302 23.78 -40.04 20.63
N PHE A 303 22.47 -39.83 20.73
CA PHE A 303 21.88 -38.51 20.94
C PHE A 303 22.14 -38.05 22.39
N ARG A 304 23.06 -37.10 22.56
CA ARG A 304 23.40 -36.50 23.86
C ARG A 304 22.73 -35.14 24.09
N GLU A 305 22.45 -34.41 23.01
CA GLU A 305 21.90 -33.05 23.04
C GLU A 305 20.37 -33.01 22.79
N PRO A 306 19.68 -31.87 23.02
CA PRO A 306 18.26 -31.68 22.66
C PRO A 306 18.02 -31.60 21.13
N LEU A 307 16.84 -32.02 20.66
CA LEU A 307 16.44 -31.82 19.25
C LEU A 307 16.08 -30.37 19.04
N TYR A 308 16.75 -29.67 18.12
CA TYR A 308 16.38 -28.32 17.75
C TYR A 308 15.65 -28.28 16.41
N VAL A 309 14.51 -27.58 16.38
CA VAL A 309 13.69 -27.35 15.18
C VAL A 309 13.64 -25.86 14.86
N GLY A 310 13.75 -25.52 13.58
CA GLY A 310 13.67 -24.19 13.00
C GLY A 310 14.88 -23.27 13.27
N GLY A 311 15.89 -23.74 13.98
CA GLY A 311 17.10 -23.00 14.34
C GLY A 311 17.83 -23.70 15.48
N SER A 312 18.77 -23.04 16.14
CA SER A 312 19.33 -23.48 17.42
C SER A 312 19.70 -22.29 18.30
N ASN A 313 20.06 -22.54 19.56
CA ASN A 313 20.55 -21.51 20.48
C ASN A 313 21.95 -20.96 20.11
N ASN A 314 22.68 -21.59 19.18
CA ASN A 314 23.99 -21.15 18.71
C ASN A 314 24.24 -21.59 17.24
N LEU A 315 23.50 -21.00 16.30
CA LEU A 315 23.69 -21.25 14.86
C LEU A 315 25.04 -20.77 14.34
N THR A 316 25.62 -19.73 14.93
CA THR A 316 26.87 -19.10 14.47
C THR A 316 28.07 -20.04 14.50
N SER A 317 28.15 -20.96 15.47
CA SER A 317 29.19 -22.00 15.52
C SER A 317 28.99 -23.15 14.52
N LEU A 318 27.80 -23.26 13.92
CA LEU A 318 27.44 -24.31 12.97
C LEU A 318 27.50 -23.84 11.51
N ALA A 319 27.31 -22.54 11.24
CA ALA A 319 27.28 -21.94 9.91
C ALA A 319 28.41 -22.42 8.95
N PRO A 320 29.69 -22.57 9.37
CA PRO A 320 30.76 -23.06 8.48
C PRO A 320 30.58 -24.49 7.95
N ARG A 321 29.63 -25.25 8.49
CA ARG A 321 29.32 -26.64 8.12
C ARG A 321 28.00 -26.78 7.37
N LEU A 322 27.15 -25.75 7.39
CA LEU A 322 25.75 -25.83 6.95
C LEU A 322 25.44 -25.00 5.70
N GLY A 323 26.38 -24.15 5.26
CA GLY A 323 26.15 -23.18 4.18
C GLY A 323 25.27 -21.98 4.59
N VAL A 324 24.34 -22.20 5.52
CA VAL A 324 23.30 -21.23 5.92
C VAL A 324 23.52 -20.69 7.33
N THR A 325 23.25 -19.39 7.51
CA THR A 325 23.46 -18.64 8.76
C THR A 325 22.19 -18.37 9.57
N THR A 326 21.02 -18.58 8.96
CA THR A 326 19.69 -18.34 9.55
C THR A 326 18.93 -19.64 9.84
N GLY A 327 18.09 -19.63 10.87
CA GLY A 327 17.06 -20.65 11.06
C GLY A 327 15.95 -20.54 10.02
N LEU A 328 14.98 -21.46 10.10
CA LEU A 328 13.78 -21.45 9.27
C LEU A 328 12.97 -20.17 9.47
N GLN A 329 12.48 -19.59 8.37
CA GLN A 329 11.35 -18.68 8.38
C GLN A 329 10.17 -19.34 7.65
N GLY A 330 9.05 -19.46 8.35
CA GLY A 330 7.88 -20.22 7.89
C GLY A 330 7.27 -21.08 9.00
N CYS A 331 6.44 -22.04 8.62
CA CYS A 331 5.69 -22.88 9.56
C CYS A 331 6.16 -24.33 9.59
N VAL A 332 6.00 -25.01 10.72
CA VAL A 332 6.20 -26.46 10.90
C VAL A 332 5.05 -27.07 11.69
N ARG A 333 4.60 -28.26 11.29
CA ARG A 333 3.59 -29.06 11.99
C ARG A 333 3.88 -30.55 11.88
N ARG A 334 3.14 -31.35 12.66
CA ARG A 334 3.15 -32.83 12.60
C ARG A 334 4.57 -33.42 12.64
N LEU A 335 5.42 -32.91 13.53
CA LEU A 335 6.72 -33.54 13.80
C LEU A 335 6.50 -34.90 14.46
N GLN A 336 6.91 -35.95 13.77
CA GLN A 336 6.87 -37.32 14.24
C GLN A 336 8.27 -37.92 14.14
N VAL A 337 8.70 -38.63 15.18
CA VAL A 337 9.90 -39.46 15.12
C VAL A 337 9.58 -40.86 15.62
N ASN A 338 9.89 -41.85 14.78
CA ASN A 338 9.41 -43.22 14.90
C ASN A 338 7.88 -43.21 15.13
N ASP A 339 7.39 -43.86 16.18
CA ASP A 339 5.96 -43.91 16.50
C ASP A 339 5.45 -42.74 17.37
N HIS A 340 6.29 -41.73 17.64
CA HIS A 340 6.00 -40.66 18.60
C HIS A 340 5.78 -39.29 17.93
N VAL A 341 4.65 -38.65 18.25
CA VAL A 341 4.28 -37.31 17.77
C VAL A 341 4.69 -36.25 18.78
N TYR A 342 5.55 -35.33 18.36
CA TYR A 342 6.09 -34.25 19.18
C TYR A 342 5.17 -33.01 19.14
N ARG A 343 5.02 -32.34 20.28
CA ARG A 343 4.09 -31.21 20.46
C ARG A 343 4.86 -29.91 20.73
N PHE A 344 4.62 -28.88 19.92
CA PHE A 344 5.28 -27.56 19.99
C PHE A 344 4.88 -26.69 21.21
N ARG A 345 4.46 -27.32 22.31
CA ARG A 345 4.02 -26.70 23.57
C ARG A 345 4.61 -27.48 24.76
N LYS A 346 4.76 -26.80 25.90
CA LYS A 346 5.16 -27.45 27.16
C LYS A 346 4.05 -28.39 27.65
N SER A 347 4.40 -29.46 28.36
CA SER A 347 3.44 -30.41 28.92
C SER A 347 2.55 -29.74 29.98
N ASP A 348 1.23 -29.95 29.91
CA ASP A 348 0.25 -29.50 30.90
C ASP A 348 -0.41 -30.71 31.58
N PRO A 349 0.02 -31.08 32.81
CA PRO A 349 -0.51 -32.24 33.53
C PRO A 349 -2.01 -32.16 33.87
N LEU A 350 -2.60 -30.97 33.87
CA LEU A 350 -4.03 -30.77 34.17
C LEU A 350 -4.92 -31.05 32.97
N ARG A 351 -4.39 -30.89 31.75
CA ARG A 351 -5.14 -31.00 30.49
C ARG A 351 -4.85 -32.28 29.73
N GLU A 352 -3.62 -32.78 29.77
CA GLU A 352 -3.22 -34.05 29.15
C GLU A 352 -2.37 -34.89 30.11
N PRO A 353 -3.00 -35.54 31.11
CA PRO A 353 -2.29 -36.31 32.15
C PRO A 353 -1.55 -37.56 31.62
N ASN A 354 -1.76 -37.92 30.35
CA ASN A 354 -1.17 -39.08 29.70
C ASN A 354 -0.11 -38.72 28.63
N LEU A 355 0.21 -37.43 28.42
CA LEU A 355 1.27 -37.04 27.48
C LEU A 355 2.64 -37.16 28.18
N PRO A 356 3.57 -38.02 27.71
CA PRO A 356 4.92 -38.10 28.27
C PRO A 356 5.66 -36.77 28.09
N SER A 357 6.39 -36.34 29.13
CA SER A 357 7.19 -35.10 29.12
C SER A 357 8.16 -35.00 27.95
N ASP A 358 8.62 -36.15 27.48
CA ASP A 358 9.75 -36.26 26.54
C ASP A 358 9.34 -35.98 25.09
N TYR A 359 8.03 -35.94 24.80
CA TYR A 359 7.46 -35.54 23.49
C TYR A 359 6.85 -34.13 23.50
N ALA A 360 6.84 -33.46 24.66
CA ALA A 360 6.52 -32.04 24.76
C ALA A 360 7.80 -31.20 24.53
N ALA A 361 7.63 -29.97 24.04
CA ALA A 361 8.75 -29.05 23.90
C ALA A 361 9.28 -28.63 25.29
N LEU A 362 10.60 -28.78 25.50
CA LEU A 362 11.27 -28.46 26.75
C LEU A 362 11.43 -26.93 26.90
N ASP A 363 11.92 -26.30 25.83
CA ASP A 363 12.06 -24.85 25.74
C ASP A 363 11.97 -24.36 24.29
N GLY A 364 11.87 -23.05 24.09
CA GLY A 364 11.86 -22.45 22.77
C GLY A 364 11.69 -20.94 22.83
N TRP A 365 12.09 -20.24 21.77
CA TRP A 365 12.14 -18.79 21.72
C TRP A 365 11.67 -18.24 20.37
N GLY A 366 10.95 -17.12 20.40
CA GLY A 366 10.52 -16.37 19.22
C GLY A 366 9.34 -16.95 18.44
N LEU A 367 8.85 -18.13 18.81
CA LEU A 367 7.76 -18.83 18.11
C LEU A 367 6.42 -18.09 18.23
N THR A 368 5.60 -18.24 17.20
CA THR A 368 4.17 -17.87 17.20
C THR A 368 3.34 -19.03 16.65
N GLU A 369 2.02 -19.02 16.86
CA GLU A 369 1.12 -19.95 16.14
C GLU A 369 1.19 -19.67 14.62
N CYS A 370 1.19 -20.72 13.81
CA CYS A 370 1.08 -20.61 12.37
C CYS A 370 -0.38 -20.54 11.94
N ILE A 371 -0.74 -19.43 11.32
CA ILE A 371 -2.11 -19.08 10.94
C ILE A 371 -2.54 -19.79 9.62
N GLY A 372 -1.75 -20.76 9.15
CA GLY A 372 -1.75 -21.25 7.76
C GLY A 372 -2.97 -22.06 7.30
N ASP A 373 -3.83 -22.52 8.20
CA ASP A 373 -4.96 -23.40 7.86
C ASP A 373 -6.33 -22.69 7.81
N ALA A 374 -6.48 -21.45 8.30
CA ALA A 374 -7.79 -20.77 8.34
C ALA A 374 -8.41 -20.60 6.93
N CYS A 375 -7.60 -20.26 5.93
CA CYS A 375 -8.02 -20.11 4.54
C CYS A 375 -7.93 -21.40 3.70
N SER A 376 -7.65 -22.56 4.31
CA SER A 376 -7.47 -23.83 3.57
C SER A 376 -8.79 -24.43 3.07
N GLU A 377 -9.91 -24.11 3.72
CA GLU A 377 -11.26 -24.59 3.38
C GLU A 377 -12.17 -23.47 2.84
N VAL A 378 -11.64 -22.25 2.67
CA VAL A 378 -12.41 -21.06 2.27
C VAL A 378 -11.99 -20.56 0.89
N GLU A 379 -12.88 -20.76 -0.08
CA GLU A 379 -12.76 -20.22 -1.44
C GLU A 379 -13.54 -18.91 -1.58
N CYS A 380 -12.84 -17.82 -1.90
CA CYS A 380 -13.44 -16.52 -2.16
C CYS A 380 -13.78 -16.40 -3.66
N GLN A 381 -15.02 -16.03 -3.98
CA GLN A 381 -15.50 -15.91 -5.35
C GLN A 381 -14.95 -14.68 -6.07
N HIS A 382 -15.11 -14.63 -7.39
CA HIS A 382 -14.78 -13.49 -8.25
C HIS A 382 -13.33 -12.97 -8.15
N GLY A 383 -12.39 -13.82 -7.71
CA GLY A 383 -10.98 -13.44 -7.53
C GLY A 383 -10.67 -12.79 -6.17
N GLY A 384 -11.57 -12.91 -5.18
CA GLY A 384 -11.29 -12.48 -3.81
C GLY A 384 -10.13 -13.24 -3.17
N LYS A 385 -9.47 -12.60 -2.20
CA LYS A 385 -8.30 -13.15 -1.52
C LYS A 385 -8.61 -13.46 -0.06
N CYS A 386 -8.56 -14.72 0.35
CA CYS A 386 -8.74 -15.08 1.75
C CYS A 386 -7.53 -14.60 2.59
N VAL A 387 -7.81 -13.98 3.73
CA VAL A 387 -6.85 -13.66 4.79
C VAL A 387 -7.41 -14.08 6.15
N ALA A 388 -6.53 -14.42 7.09
CA ALA A 388 -6.94 -14.81 8.42
C ALA A 388 -6.96 -13.59 9.36
N SER A 389 -8.12 -13.32 9.97
CA SER A 389 -8.35 -12.17 10.86
C SER A 389 -8.47 -12.58 12.32
N THR A 390 -7.84 -11.81 13.21
CA THR A 390 -7.96 -11.95 14.68
C THR A 390 -8.94 -10.94 15.29
N GLN A 391 -9.65 -10.15 14.49
CA GLN A 391 -10.38 -8.97 14.98
C GLN A 391 -11.86 -9.20 15.36
N ASP A 392 -12.43 -10.37 15.09
CA ASP A 392 -13.84 -10.65 15.41
C ASP A 392 -14.07 -11.02 16.88
N THR A 393 -14.06 -10.00 17.73
CA THR A 393 -14.66 -10.06 19.09
C THR A 393 -15.92 -9.20 19.24
N LYS A 394 -16.41 -8.59 18.14
CA LYS A 394 -17.59 -7.69 18.18
C LYS A 394 -18.95 -8.38 18.09
N ASN A 395 -19.02 -9.63 17.64
CA ASN A 395 -20.26 -10.39 17.46
C ASN A 395 -20.43 -11.58 18.43
N LEU A 396 -19.96 -11.46 19.68
CA LEU A 396 -20.34 -12.38 20.77
C LEU A 396 -21.40 -11.76 21.70
N SER A 397 -22.47 -11.22 21.11
CA SER A 397 -23.60 -10.58 21.79
C SER A 397 -24.83 -11.49 21.93
N ALA A 398 -24.61 -12.79 22.15
CA ALA A 398 -25.65 -13.73 22.53
C ALA A 398 -25.15 -14.82 23.49
N VAL A 399 -25.98 -15.14 24.49
CA VAL A 399 -25.91 -16.28 25.44
C VAL A 399 -25.07 -16.07 26.72
N THR A 400 -25.82 -15.96 27.83
CA THR A 400 -25.48 -16.05 29.27
C THR A 400 -24.96 -14.81 30.01
N THR A 401 -25.83 -14.28 30.87
CA THR A 401 -25.55 -13.26 31.88
C THR A 401 -24.86 -13.85 33.11
N THR A 402 -23.53 -13.74 33.18
CA THR A 402 -22.75 -13.85 34.43
C THR A 402 -21.63 -12.80 34.42
N PRO A 403 -21.45 -11.97 35.46
CA PRO A 403 -20.38 -10.99 35.49
C PRO A 403 -19.03 -11.68 35.74
N THR A 404 -18.01 -11.24 35.00
CA THR A 404 -16.62 -11.76 34.94
C THR A 404 -16.44 -13.14 34.26
N PRO A 405 -15.76 -13.20 33.10
CA PRO A 405 -15.08 -14.42 32.65
C PRO A 405 -13.73 -14.58 33.40
N PRO A 406 -13.25 -15.81 33.65
CA PRO A 406 -11.96 -16.04 34.29
C PRO A 406 -10.78 -15.69 33.37
N PRO A 407 -9.60 -15.35 33.93
CA PRO A 407 -8.45 -14.79 33.18
C PRO A 407 -7.64 -15.84 32.38
N PHE A 408 -8.27 -16.92 31.90
CA PHE A 408 -7.60 -18.11 31.36
C PHE A 408 -8.03 -18.52 29.94
N PHE A 409 -8.88 -17.75 29.26
CA PHE A 409 -9.22 -18.04 27.87
C PHE A 409 -8.13 -17.53 26.92
N ALA A 410 -7.57 -18.46 26.14
CA ALA A 410 -6.68 -18.15 25.02
C ALA A 410 -7.40 -17.23 24.01
N PRO A 411 -6.67 -16.39 23.24
CA PRO A 411 -7.27 -15.63 22.15
C PRO A 411 -7.99 -16.58 21.17
N PRO A 412 -9.15 -16.18 20.63
CA PRO A 412 -9.89 -17.03 19.70
C PRO A 412 -9.02 -17.35 18.45
N PRO A 413 -9.20 -18.53 17.84
CA PRO A 413 -8.51 -18.85 16.60
C PRO A 413 -8.88 -17.81 15.52
N PRO A 414 -7.91 -17.40 14.68
CA PRO A 414 -8.18 -16.42 13.63
C PRO A 414 -9.17 -16.99 12.61
N VAL A 415 -10.17 -16.20 12.26
CA VAL A 415 -11.22 -16.56 11.30
C VAL A 415 -10.80 -16.23 9.87
N PRO A 416 -11.11 -17.06 8.87
CA PRO A 416 -10.93 -16.68 7.47
C PRO A 416 -11.89 -15.56 7.09
N VAL A 417 -11.37 -14.55 6.40
CA VAL A 417 -12.10 -13.39 5.88
C VAL A 417 -11.70 -13.19 4.43
N CYS A 418 -12.67 -13.09 3.53
CA CYS A 418 -12.39 -12.75 2.14
C CYS A 418 -12.16 -11.24 1.97
N LEU A 419 -11.08 -10.89 1.26
CA LEU A 419 -10.84 -9.57 0.70
C LEU A 419 -11.47 -9.51 -0.69
N CYS A 420 -12.63 -8.86 -0.80
CA CYS A 420 -13.43 -8.83 -2.00
C CYS A 420 -13.00 -7.72 -2.97
N PRO A 421 -12.83 -8.03 -4.26
CA PRO A 421 -12.40 -7.05 -5.24
C PRO A 421 -13.50 -6.02 -5.51
N LEU A 422 -13.10 -4.85 -6.01
CA LEU A 422 -14.01 -3.76 -6.32
C LEU A 422 -15.20 -4.21 -7.20
N GLY A 423 -16.42 -3.89 -6.76
CA GLY A 423 -17.65 -4.34 -7.40
C GLY A 423 -18.25 -5.64 -6.83
N TYR A 424 -17.61 -6.26 -5.83
CA TYR A 424 -18.11 -7.47 -5.16
C TYR A 424 -18.04 -7.36 -3.63
N ALA A 425 -18.97 -8.01 -2.94
CA ALA A 425 -19.05 -8.09 -1.48
C ALA A 425 -19.76 -9.37 -1.01
N GLY A 426 -20.00 -9.48 0.29
CA GLY A 426 -20.44 -10.71 0.94
C GLY A 426 -19.26 -11.46 1.57
N ASP A 427 -19.57 -12.44 2.43
CA ASP A 427 -18.55 -13.13 3.24
C ASP A 427 -17.58 -13.94 2.38
N PHE A 428 -18.01 -14.33 1.18
CA PHE A 428 -17.23 -15.05 0.16
C PHE A 428 -17.15 -14.29 -1.17
N CYS A 429 -17.41 -12.97 -1.17
CA CYS A 429 -17.43 -12.14 -2.38
C CYS A 429 -18.46 -12.56 -3.44
N GLU A 430 -19.53 -13.21 -3.00
CA GLU A 430 -20.58 -13.80 -3.84
C GLU A 430 -21.59 -12.78 -4.40
N LYS A 431 -21.65 -11.57 -3.85
CA LYS A 431 -22.63 -10.54 -4.21
C LYS A 431 -22.00 -9.49 -5.11
N GLN A 432 -22.53 -9.34 -6.32
CA GLN A 432 -22.17 -8.24 -7.20
C GLN A 432 -22.82 -6.93 -6.73
N LEU A 433 -22.08 -5.83 -6.75
CA LEU A 433 -22.51 -4.50 -6.31
C LEU A 433 -22.57 -3.51 -7.46
N ASN A 434 -23.53 -2.58 -7.37
CA ASN A 434 -23.56 -1.34 -8.16
C ASN A 434 -23.19 -0.17 -7.24
N LEU A 435 -21.93 0.26 -7.31
CA LEU A 435 -21.33 1.23 -6.39
C LEU A 435 -21.58 2.67 -6.85
N GLU A 436 -22.66 3.28 -6.36
CA GLU A 436 -22.95 4.72 -6.57
C GLU A 436 -22.18 5.61 -5.59
N VAL A 437 -22.13 5.20 -4.32
CA VAL A 437 -21.40 5.89 -3.24
C VAL A 437 -20.67 4.82 -2.41
N PRO A 438 -19.33 4.77 -2.40
CA PRO A 438 -18.60 3.73 -1.69
C PRO A 438 -18.67 3.86 -0.16
N SER A 439 -18.77 2.70 0.49
CA SER A 439 -18.78 2.49 1.93
C SER A 439 -17.56 1.68 2.36
N PHE A 440 -16.95 2.12 3.45
CA PHE A 440 -15.72 1.59 4.01
C PHE A 440 -16.00 1.04 5.41
N ASN A 441 -15.47 -0.15 5.72
CA ASN A 441 -15.79 -0.93 6.93
C ASN A 441 -14.60 -1.11 7.90
N GLY A 442 -13.50 -0.37 7.71
CA GLY A 442 -12.26 -0.54 8.48
C GLY A 442 -11.31 -1.64 7.97
N SER A 443 -11.73 -2.44 6.98
CA SER A 443 -10.83 -3.27 6.14
C SER A 443 -10.76 -2.79 4.68
N SER A 444 -11.67 -1.89 4.32
CA SER A 444 -11.84 -1.41 2.95
C SER A 444 -10.77 -0.41 2.52
N HIS A 445 -10.42 -0.43 1.23
CA HIS A 445 -9.64 0.64 0.59
C HIS A 445 -9.91 0.70 -0.91
N LEU A 446 -9.69 1.87 -1.50
CA LEU A 446 -9.51 2.07 -2.95
C LEU A 446 -8.08 2.50 -3.22
N MET A 447 -7.54 2.11 -4.37
CA MET A 447 -6.19 2.43 -4.84
C MET A 447 -6.27 3.15 -6.19
N PHE A 448 -5.69 4.34 -6.26
CA PHE A 448 -5.60 5.16 -7.47
C PHE A 448 -4.13 5.26 -7.93
N PRO A 449 -3.86 5.71 -9.18
CA PRO A 449 -2.50 6.00 -9.60
C PRO A 449 -1.84 7.06 -8.69
N ALA A 450 -0.51 7.06 -8.64
CA ALA A 450 0.25 8.09 -7.93
C ALA A 450 -0.02 9.47 -8.53
N LEU A 451 -0.07 10.52 -7.70
CA LEU A 451 -0.29 11.89 -8.13
C LEU A 451 0.93 12.49 -8.83
N GLY A 452 2.13 12.02 -8.49
CA GLY A 452 3.35 12.31 -9.23
C GLY A 452 3.58 13.80 -9.49
N GLY A 453 3.88 14.13 -10.75
CA GLY A 453 4.13 15.50 -11.19
C GLY A 453 2.97 16.48 -10.98
N SER A 454 1.73 15.99 -10.84
CA SER A 454 0.53 16.84 -10.79
C SER A 454 0.43 17.70 -9.53
N VAL A 455 1.15 17.32 -8.47
CA VAL A 455 1.08 17.95 -7.14
C VAL A 455 2.41 18.51 -6.65
N LEU A 456 3.40 18.69 -7.53
CA LEU A 456 4.78 19.06 -7.17
C LEU A 456 4.87 20.36 -6.36
N SER A 457 4.43 21.49 -6.91
CA SER A 457 4.51 22.81 -6.27
C SER A 457 3.18 23.28 -5.68
N TRP A 458 2.08 22.62 -6.03
CA TRP A 458 0.71 23.07 -5.74
C TRP A 458 -0.22 21.85 -5.53
N LEU A 459 -1.28 21.99 -4.74
CA LEU A 459 -2.33 20.99 -4.55
C LEU A 459 -3.62 21.67 -4.07
N GLU A 460 -4.75 21.49 -4.76
CA GLU A 460 -6.09 21.55 -4.15
C GLU A 460 -6.60 20.12 -3.93
N LEU A 461 -7.22 19.85 -2.79
CA LEU A 461 -7.86 18.58 -2.46
C LEU A 461 -9.20 18.85 -1.78
N GLU A 462 -10.27 18.21 -2.26
CA GLU A 462 -11.60 18.25 -1.66
C GLU A 462 -12.09 16.81 -1.44
N LEU A 463 -12.54 16.52 -0.21
CA LEU A 463 -13.13 15.23 0.17
C LEU A 463 -14.48 15.43 0.86
N VAL A 464 -15.53 14.80 0.34
CA VAL A 464 -16.86 14.75 0.99
C VAL A 464 -17.11 13.35 1.54
N PHE A 465 -17.34 13.26 2.84
CA PHE A 465 -17.39 11.98 3.56
C PHE A 465 -18.41 12.00 4.72
N ARG A 466 -18.85 10.81 5.15
CA ARG A 466 -19.71 10.59 6.31
C ARG A 466 -19.05 9.56 7.21
N ALA A 467 -18.37 10.02 8.26
CA ALA A 467 -17.66 9.17 9.19
C ALA A 467 -18.60 8.41 10.13
N ALA A 468 -18.38 7.11 10.33
CA ALA A 468 -19.01 6.32 11.39
C ALA A 468 -18.10 6.18 12.62
N SER A 469 -16.77 6.26 12.43
CA SER A 469 -15.74 6.27 13.48
C SER A 469 -15.25 7.69 13.78
N THR A 470 -14.71 7.91 14.98
CA THR A 470 -13.98 9.15 15.35
C THR A 470 -12.54 9.17 14.84
N ASP A 471 -12.02 8.02 14.40
CA ASP A 471 -10.61 7.82 14.03
C ASP A 471 -10.54 6.96 12.76
N GLY A 472 -9.62 7.29 11.85
CA GLY A 472 -9.39 6.53 10.62
C GLY A 472 -8.66 7.29 9.50
N VAL A 473 -7.94 6.56 8.64
CA VAL A 473 -7.28 7.14 7.45
C VAL A 473 -8.29 7.37 6.32
N LEU A 474 -8.52 8.65 5.95
CA LEU A 474 -9.38 9.02 4.82
C LEU A 474 -8.64 8.92 3.49
N LEU A 475 -7.40 9.42 3.44
CA LEU A 475 -6.56 9.47 2.24
C LEU A 475 -5.09 9.40 2.64
N TYR A 476 -4.25 8.67 1.89
CA TYR A 476 -2.81 8.56 2.11
C TYR A 476 -2.03 8.28 0.82
N GLU A 477 -0.90 8.95 0.65
CA GLU A 477 0.07 8.66 -0.42
C GLU A 477 1.49 9.01 0.06
N SER A 478 2.50 8.30 -0.45
CA SER A 478 3.90 8.46 -0.07
C SER A 478 4.86 8.39 -1.25
N HIS A 479 6.10 8.80 -1.01
CA HIS A 479 7.24 8.57 -1.90
C HIS A 479 7.75 7.11 -1.86
N ARG A 480 7.53 6.38 -0.77
CA ARG A 480 8.05 5.02 -0.55
C ARG A 480 7.08 4.11 0.19
N SER A 481 7.18 2.82 -0.11
CA SER A 481 6.41 1.73 0.52
C SER A 481 6.77 1.42 1.97
N ASP A 482 7.82 2.08 2.50
CA ASP A 482 8.24 2.06 3.90
C ASP A 482 7.73 3.28 4.71
N GLY A 483 6.95 4.17 4.05
CA GLY A 483 6.43 5.39 4.65
C GLY A 483 7.47 6.49 4.86
N THR A 484 8.70 6.35 4.32
CA THR A 484 9.77 7.35 4.45
C THR A 484 9.82 8.32 3.27
N GLY A 485 10.31 9.53 3.55
CA GLY A 485 10.34 10.63 2.59
C GLY A 485 9.00 11.37 2.54
N ASP A 486 8.75 12.05 1.42
CA ASP A 486 7.58 12.87 1.20
C ASP A 486 6.28 12.05 1.32
N PHE A 487 5.26 12.61 1.95
CA PHE A 487 3.93 12.00 2.04
C PHE A 487 2.85 13.05 2.27
N ILE A 488 1.61 12.69 1.92
CA ILE A 488 0.40 13.41 2.32
C ILE A 488 -0.59 12.45 2.97
N ALA A 489 -1.32 12.95 3.95
CA ALA A 489 -2.39 12.21 4.60
C ALA A 489 -3.54 13.12 5.01
N LEU A 490 -4.78 12.66 4.77
CA LEU A 490 -5.97 13.18 5.43
C LEU A 490 -6.50 12.10 6.37
N THR A 491 -6.65 12.42 7.65
CA THR A 491 -7.01 11.46 8.69
C THR A 491 -8.06 12.04 9.63
N LEU A 492 -8.78 11.15 10.31
CA LEU A 492 -9.58 11.46 11.48
C LEU A 492 -8.81 11.01 12.73
N SER A 493 -8.71 11.89 13.73
CA SER A 493 -8.26 11.53 15.07
C SER A 493 -9.10 12.25 16.12
N GLN A 494 -9.67 11.52 17.08
CA GLN A 494 -10.56 12.07 18.13
C GLN A 494 -11.68 12.95 17.54
N ALA A 495 -12.27 12.52 16.42
CA ALA A 495 -13.26 13.24 15.62
C ALA A 495 -12.79 14.58 15.03
N HIS A 496 -11.49 14.89 15.00
CA HIS A 496 -10.97 16.06 14.27
C HIS A 496 -10.38 15.61 12.93
N VAL A 497 -10.52 16.44 11.90
CA VAL A 497 -9.85 16.20 10.61
C VAL A 497 -8.43 16.73 10.71
N LEU A 498 -7.45 15.90 10.37
CA LEU A 498 -6.04 16.23 10.34
C LEU A 498 -5.51 16.10 8.90
N PHE A 499 -4.92 17.18 8.38
CA PHE A 499 -4.09 17.12 7.19
C PHE A 499 -2.62 17.11 7.61
N THR A 500 -1.88 16.08 7.20
CA THR A 500 -0.47 15.88 7.54
C THR A 500 0.34 15.77 6.27
N ILE A 501 1.49 16.45 6.22
CA ILE A 501 2.38 16.50 5.05
C ILE A 501 3.84 16.61 5.47
N ASP A 502 4.72 15.90 4.75
CA ASP A 502 6.17 16.11 4.76
C ASP A 502 6.66 16.35 3.33
N LEU A 503 7.62 17.27 3.18
CA LEU A 503 8.30 17.62 1.92
C LEU A 503 9.80 17.23 1.97
N GLY A 504 10.15 16.23 2.78
CA GLY A 504 11.52 15.78 3.00
C GLY A 504 12.33 16.62 4.00
N SER A 505 11.66 17.46 4.80
CA SER A 505 12.28 18.38 5.77
C SER A 505 11.58 18.40 7.14
N GLY A 506 10.54 17.60 7.33
CA GLY A 506 9.78 17.50 8.56
C GLY A 506 8.29 17.74 8.37
N ILE A 507 7.52 17.21 9.32
CA ILE A 507 6.08 17.09 9.22
C ILE A 507 5.38 18.40 9.63
N LEU A 508 4.45 18.87 8.80
CA LEU A 508 3.37 19.78 9.17
C LEU A 508 2.11 18.96 9.46
N THR A 509 1.37 19.29 10.52
CA THR A 509 0.01 18.77 10.76
C THR A 509 -0.93 19.93 11.05
N LEU A 510 -1.96 20.08 10.22
CA LEU A 510 -3.08 21.00 10.41
C LEU A 510 -4.26 20.22 10.94
N ARG A 511 -4.96 20.74 11.95
CA ARG A 511 -6.09 20.09 12.62
C ARG A 511 -7.31 21.02 12.58
N SER A 512 -8.50 20.47 12.31
CA SER A 512 -9.76 21.23 12.37
C SER A 512 -9.96 21.89 13.75
N VAL A 513 -10.58 23.07 13.80
CA VAL A 513 -10.79 23.80 15.07
C VAL A 513 -11.74 23.04 16.00
N TYR A 514 -12.77 22.43 15.42
CA TYR A 514 -13.81 21.69 16.13
C TYR A 514 -13.88 20.24 15.65
N PRO A 515 -14.35 19.31 16.50
CA PRO A 515 -14.64 17.94 16.08
C PRO A 515 -15.83 17.90 15.11
N ILE A 516 -15.75 17.03 14.11
CA ILE A 516 -16.86 16.64 13.25
C ILE A 516 -17.87 15.79 14.03
N ARG A 517 -19.07 15.60 13.46
CA ARG A 517 -20.14 14.79 14.08
C ARG A 517 -20.27 13.45 13.33
N PRO A 518 -19.99 12.30 13.97
CA PRO A 518 -20.21 11.01 13.33
C PRO A 518 -21.66 10.84 12.85
N GLY A 519 -21.84 10.16 11.71
CA GLY A 519 -23.14 9.85 11.12
C GLY A 519 -23.72 10.91 10.18
N ILE A 520 -23.10 12.10 10.05
CA ILE A 520 -23.51 13.12 9.06
C ILE A 520 -22.42 13.40 8.02
N TRP A 521 -22.80 14.07 6.94
CA TRP A 521 -21.89 14.45 5.86
C TRP A 521 -21.06 15.67 6.24
N HIS A 522 -19.78 15.61 5.88
CA HIS A 522 -18.74 16.60 6.12
C HIS A 522 -17.96 16.85 4.83
N SER A 523 -17.43 18.07 4.67
CA SER A 523 -16.56 18.45 3.55
C SER A 523 -15.23 18.98 4.06
N ALA A 524 -14.13 18.32 3.70
CA ALA A 524 -12.78 18.78 3.99
C ALA A 524 -12.11 19.30 2.71
N ARG A 525 -11.59 20.52 2.76
CA ARG A 525 -10.79 21.15 1.71
C ARG A 525 -9.39 21.43 2.23
N VAL A 526 -8.39 21.10 1.41
CA VAL A 526 -6.98 21.34 1.66
C VAL A 526 -6.38 22.01 0.44
N SER A 527 -5.62 23.07 0.67
CA SER A 527 -4.81 23.72 -0.34
C SER A 527 -3.35 23.74 0.09
N ARG A 528 -2.44 23.69 -0.88
CA ARG A 528 -1.01 23.89 -0.67
C ARG A 528 -0.40 24.65 -1.85
N THR A 529 0.43 25.63 -1.53
CA THR A 529 1.32 26.31 -2.49
C THR A 529 2.73 26.36 -1.90
N GLY A 530 3.63 25.55 -2.46
CA GLY A 530 4.96 25.31 -1.92
C GLY A 530 4.91 24.78 -0.49
N ARG A 531 5.52 25.50 0.46
CA ARG A 531 5.50 25.13 1.88
C ARG A 531 4.21 25.52 2.61
N TRP A 532 3.45 26.48 2.09
CA TRP A 532 2.25 26.98 2.77
C TRP A 532 1.07 26.07 2.46
N ALA A 533 0.34 25.68 3.49
CA ALA A 533 -0.85 24.85 3.36
C ALA A 533 -1.96 25.36 4.28
N TRP A 534 -3.21 25.09 3.91
CA TRP A 534 -4.38 25.29 4.77
C TRP A 534 -5.38 24.14 4.70
N LEU A 535 -6.15 24.00 5.77
CA LEU A 535 -7.24 23.06 5.97
C LEU A 535 -8.51 23.84 6.34
N TYR A 536 -9.61 23.51 5.69
CA TYR A 536 -10.95 24.06 5.93
C TYR A 536 -11.96 22.91 5.96
N VAL A 537 -12.81 22.87 6.99
CA VAL A 537 -13.73 21.74 7.21
C VAL A 537 -15.11 22.30 7.48
N ASP A 538 -16.09 21.89 6.70
CA ASP A 538 -17.46 22.43 6.69
C ASP A 538 -17.42 23.97 6.63
N ASP A 539 -18.02 24.67 7.59
CA ASP A 539 -17.97 26.13 7.76
C ASP A 539 -17.04 26.58 8.90
N GLN A 540 -16.09 25.74 9.33
CA GLN A 540 -15.14 26.06 10.41
C GLN A 540 -14.09 27.10 9.98
N PRO A 541 -13.45 27.82 10.92
CA PRO A 541 -12.34 28.71 10.58
C PRO A 541 -11.19 27.97 9.87
N VAL A 542 -10.60 28.60 8.85
CA VAL A 542 -9.44 28.06 8.12
C VAL A 542 -8.24 27.94 9.07
N VAL A 543 -7.56 26.80 9.04
CA VAL A 543 -6.31 26.55 9.78
C VAL A 543 -5.17 26.43 8.78
N SER A 544 -4.09 27.21 8.96
CA SER A 544 -2.97 27.26 8.01
C SER A 544 -1.60 27.16 8.68
N GLY A 545 -0.59 26.70 7.95
CA GLY A 545 0.79 26.62 8.43
C GLY A 545 1.82 26.55 7.30
N LEU A 546 3.10 26.45 7.67
CA LEU A 546 4.19 26.19 6.74
C LEU A 546 4.93 24.91 7.16
N THR A 547 5.35 24.11 6.18
CA THR A 547 6.27 22.98 6.43
C THR A 547 7.64 23.48 6.89
N PRO A 548 8.32 22.73 7.78
CA PRO A 548 9.72 22.99 8.15
C PRO A 548 10.69 22.91 6.98
N GLY A 549 11.89 23.46 7.17
CA GLY A 549 12.99 23.41 6.20
C GLY A 549 12.75 24.21 4.92
N GLY A 550 13.49 23.87 3.86
CA GLY A 550 13.57 24.67 2.62
C GLY A 550 12.82 24.11 1.42
N PHE A 551 12.41 22.84 1.45
CA PHE A 551 11.82 22.18 0.28
C PHE A 551 10.38 22.62 0.04
N THR A 552 10.04 22.82 -1.22
CA THR A 552 8.71 23.26 -1.71
C THR A 552 8.03 22.21 -2.59
N MET A 553 8.80 21.24 -3.09
CA MET A 553 8.36 20.17 -3.98
C MET A 553 7.86 18.98 -3.16
N LEU A 554 6.82 18.31 -3.68
CA LEU A 554 6.20 17.13 -3.10
C LEU A 554 6.35 15.97 -4.10
N SER A 555 7.22 15.00 -3.81
CA SER A 555 7.54 13.87 -4.67
C SER A 555 6.78 12.62 -4.24
N LEU A 556 5.63 12.35 -4.86
CA LEU A 556 4.83 11.14 -4.58
C LEU A 556 4.94 10.16 -5.75
N SER A 557 5.19 8.89 -5.46
CA SER A 557 5.48 7.86 -6.48
C SER A 557 4.82 6.51 -6.19
N HIS A 558 4.16 6.36 -5.04
CA HIS A 558 3.39 5.17 -4.68
C HIS A 558 1.89 5.43 -4.87
N PRO A 559 1.06 4.39 -4.98
CA PRO A 559 -0.38 4.56 -5.22
C PRO A 559 -1.07 5.41 -4.15
N LEU A 560 -2.01 6.25 -4.59
CA LEU A 560 -2.90 7.00 -3.72
C LEU A 560 -3.96 6.07 -3.13
N TYR A 561 -4.00 5.94 -1.81
CA TYR A 561 -4.96 5.13 -1.09
C TYR A 561 -6.09 5.97 -0.48
N LEU A 562 -7.31 5.46 -0.58
CA LEU A 562 -8.51 6.10 -0.04
C LEU A 562 -9.27 5.14 0.90
N GLY A 563 -9.64 5.64 2.07
CA GLY A 563 -10.41 4.95 3.10
C GLY A 563 -9.67 3.88 3.91
N GLY A 564 -8.46 3.50 3.52
CA GLY A 564 -7.64 2.53 4.24
C GLY A 564 -6.34 2.24 3.49
N ILE A 565 -5.41 1.55 4.14
CA ILE A 565 -4.11 1.17 3.55
C ILE A 565 -4.01 -0.37 3.59
N PRO A 566 -3.58 -1.05 2.50
CA PRO A 566 -3.53 -2.51 2.47
C PRO A 566 -2.57 -3.09 3.52
N PRO A 567 -2.90 -4.19 4.21
CA PRO A 567 -1.98 -4.82 5.18
C PRO A 567 -0.65 -5.29 4.60
N THR A 568 -0.55 -5.42 3.27
CA THR A 568 0.64 -5.86 2.54
C THR A 568 1.59 -4.72 2.15
N SER A 569 1.23 -3.44 2.34
CA SER A 569 2.21 -2.36 2.24
C SER A 569 3.15 -2.46 3.45
N THR A 570 4.45 -2.56 3.19
CA THR A 570 5.51 -3.02 4.12
C THR A 570 5.78 -2.16 5.36
N SER A 571 5.01 -1.10 5.61
CA SER A 571 5.13 -0.24 6.78
C SER A 571 3.77 0.20 7.33
N GLN A 572 3.65 0.23 8.66
CA GLN A 572 2.67 1.11 9.30
C GLN A 572 3.10 2.56 9.04
N PRO A 573 2.25 3.41 8.44
CA PRO A 573 2.65 4.78 8.13
C PRO A 573 2.80 5.59 9.43
N ILE A 574 3.59 6.66 9.39
CA ILE A 574 3.83 7.57 10.53
C ILE A 574 2.61 8.49 10.73
N LEU A 575 1.45 7.90 11.00
CA LEU A 575 0.18 8.59 11.19
C LEU A 575 -0.34 8.42 12.62
N PRO A 576 -0.91 9.48 13.23
CA PRO A 576 -1.50 9.41 14.57
C PRO A 576 -2.71 8.46 14.65
N ALA A 577 -3.33 8.12 13.51
CA ALA A 577 -4.37 7.10 13.40
C ALA A 577 -3.90 5.96 12.47
N SER A 578 -3.60 4.80 13.05
CA SER A 578 -3.17 3.59 12.31
C SER A 578 -4.32 2.68 11.85
N GLN A 579 -5.57 3.16 11.96
CA GLN A 579 -6.79 2.41 11.63
C GLN A 579 -7.35 2.90 10.30
N SER A 580 -7.91 2.00 9.48
CA SER A 580 -8.63 2.40 8.26
C SER A 580 -9.97 3.05 8.58
N PHE A 581 -10.47 3.89 7.69
CA PHE A 581 -11.73 4.59 7.84
C PHE A 581 -12.94 3.66 7.83
N THR A 582 -13.95 4.04 8.61
CA THR A 582 -15.28 3.41 8.61
C THR A 582 -16.32 4.50 8.38
N GLY A 583 -17.14 4.36 7.34
CA GLY A 583 -18.07 5.39 6.88
C GLY A 583 -18.23 5.39 5.36
N CYS A 584 -18.79 6.45 4.79
CA CYS A 584 -18.92 6.61 3.33
C CYS A 584 -18.06 7.76 2.81
N ILE A 585 -17.57 7.65 1.57
CA ILE A 585 -16.93 8.74 0.84
C ILE A 585 -17.73 8.96 -0.44
N GLN A 586 -18.15 10.19 -0.70
CA GLN A 586 -19.03 10.55 -1.82
C GLN A 586 -18.29 11.29 -2.93
N LYS A 587 -17.24 12.04 -2.59
CA LYS A 587 -16.46 12.82 -3.54
C LYS A 587 -15.00 12.85 -3.12
N LEU A 588 -14.11 12.67 -4.09
CA LEU A 588 -12.73 13.12 -4.09
C LEU A 588 -12.56 14.05 -5.28
N ALA A 589 -11.95 15.21 -5.10
CA ALA A 589 -11.49 16.05 -6.20
C ALA A 589 -10.09 16.56 -5.91
N LEU A 590 -9.24 16.56 -6.94
CA LEU A 590 -7.85 17.03 -6.88
C LEU A 590 -7.64 18.07 -7.96
N ASN A 591 -7.00 19.20 -7.61
CA ASN A 591 -6.67 20.28 -8.54
C ASN A 591 -7.89 20.75 -9.38
N GLY A 592 -9.06 20.84 -8.73
CA GLY A 592 -10.34 21.21 -9.35
C GLY A 592 -11.03 20.11 -10.18
N ARG A 593 -10.40 18.95 -10.38
CA ARG A 593 -10.95 17.81 -11.14
C ARG A 593 -11.54 16.74 -10.19
N PRO A 594 -12.83 16.37 -10.31
CA PRO A 594 -13.38 15.25 -9.54
C PRO A 594 -12.80 13.92 -10.03
N ILE A 595 -12.52 13.02 -9.10
CA ILE A 595 -12.08 11.65 -9.37
C ILE A 595 -13.28 10.71 -9.25
N HIS A 596 -13.53 9.93 -10.29
CA HIS A 596 -14.54 8.87 -10.25
C HIS A 596 -14.07 7.77 -9.30
N LEU A 597 -14.69 7.69 -8.13
CA LEU A 597 -14.22 6.82 -7.04
C LEU A 597 -14.18 5.32 -7.41
N VAL A 598 -15.05 4.88 -8.32
CA VAL A 598 -15.16 3.46 -8.72
C VAL A 598 -14.40 3.19 -10.02
N SER A 599 -14.73 3.89 -11.11
CA SER A 599 -14.09 3.67 -12.42
C SER A 599 -12.68 4.25 -12.55
N GLY A 600 -12.29 5.19 -11.69
CA GLY A 600 -10.92 5.73 -11.64
C GLY A 600 -9.98 4.95 -10.71
N ALA A 601 -10.49 3.98 -9.92
CA ALA A 601 -9.67 3.16 -9.04
C ALA A 601 -9.01 2.03 -9.84
N VAL A 602 -7.70 1.86 -9.67
CA VAL A 602 -6.90 0.76 -10.24
C VAL A 602 -7.24 -0.56 -9.55
N SER A 603 -7.48 -0.51 -8.24
CA SER A 603 -7.99 -1.66 -7.48
C SER A 603 -8.73 -1.20 -6.21
N GLY A 604 -9.37 -2.14 -5.53
CA GLY A 604 -9.96 -1.91 -4.22
C GLY A 604 -10.33 -3.21 -3.54
N SER A 605 -10.45 -3.17 -2.22
CA SER A 605 -10.80 -4.31 -1.37
C SER A 605 -11.94 -3.93 -0.45
N ASN A 606 -12.92 -4.83 -0.25
CA ASN A 606 -14.01 -4.72 0.73
C ASN A 606 -14.82 -3.42 0.67
N VAL A 607 -14.93 -2.79 -0.49
CA VAL A 607 -15.70 -1.55 -0.69
C VAL A 607 -17.15 -1.90 -1.00
N ASP A 608 -18.05 -1.57 -0.08
CA ASP A 608 -19.49 -1.86 -0.18
C ASP A 608 -20.28 -0.62 -0.67
N SER A 609 -21.58 -0.76 -0.93
CA SER A 609 -22.46 0.35 -1.29
C SER A 609 -22.98 1.07 -0.04
N CYS A 610 -22.76 2.38 0.02
CA CYS A 610 -23.32 3.23 1.07
C CYS A 610 -24.85 3.33 0.92
N SER A 611 -25.57 3.33 2.06
CA SER A 611 -27.00 3.68 2.07
C SER A 611 -27.19 5.17 1.72
N HIS A 612 -27.59 5.42 0.48
CA HIS A 612 -27.83 6.73 -0.14
C HIS A 612 -29.02 6.65 -1.12
N PRO A 613 -29.82 7.71 -1.34
CA PRO A 613 -30.95 7.69 -2.28
C PRO A 613 -30.59 7.21 -3.69
N CYS A 614 -29.43 7.58 -4.24
CA CYS A 614 -28.98 7.10 -5.57
C CYS A 614 -28.88 5.56 -5.67
N SER A 615 -28.62 4.85 -4.57
CA SER A 615 -28.59 3.38 -4.54
C SER A 615 -29.95 2.75 -4.85
N GLN A 616 -31.05 3.52 -4.76
CA GLN A 616 -32.41 3.11 -5.16
C GLN A 616 -32.76 3.49 -6.61
N ARG A 617 -31.81 4.06 -7.37
CA ARG A 617 -31.97 4.53 -8.77
C ARG A 617 -33.21 5.44 -8.95
N PRO A 618 -33.25 6.62 -8.30
CA PRO A 618 -34.42 7.49 -8.27
C PRO A 618 -34.66 8.26 -9.58
N CYS A 619 -33.70 8.26 -10.50
CA CYS A 619 -33.77 8.93 -11.79
C CYS A 619 -34.31 7.97 -12.85
N ASP A 620 -35.49 8.28 -13.39
CA ASP A 620 -36.15 7.48 -14.43
C ASP A 620 -35.56 7.74 -15.83
N ASN A 621 -35.99 6.93 -16.81
CA ASN A 621 -35.67 7.09 -18.24
C ASN A 621 -34.17 7.14 -18.60
N GLY A 622 -33.30 6.59 -17.75
CA GLY A 622 -31.84 6.62 -17.97
C GLY A 622 -31.15 7.87 -17.44
N GLY A 623 -31.81 8.64 -16.57
CA GLY A 623 -31.18 9.75 -15.85
C GLY A 623 -30.05 9.28 -14.93
N ILE A 624 -29.01 10.11 -14.82
CA ILE A 624 -27.84 9.85 -13.97
C ILE A 624 -28.08 10.50 -12.60
N CYS A 625 -27.88 9.76 -11.51
CA CYS A 625 -28.06 10.29 -10.15
C CYS A 625 -26.77 10.91 -9.64
N GLU A 626 -26.76 12.22 -9.40
CA GLU A 626 -25.64 12.92 -8.75
C GLU A 626 -25.87 13.02 -7.23
N PRO A 627 -25.02 12.38 -6.40
CA PRO A 627 -25.20 12.38 -4.96
C PRO A 627 -24.66 13.68 -4.32
N HIS A 628 -25.43 14.29 -3.41
CA HIS A 628 -25.11 15.57 -2.77
C HIS A 628 -25.38 15.52 -1.26
N GLY A 629 -24.38 15.16 -0.47
CA GLY A 629 -24.54 14.91 0.96
C GLY A 629 -25.64 13.86 1.19
N PRO A 630 -26.73 14.19 1.92
CA PRO A 630 -27.86 13.28 2.14
C PRO A 630 -28.90 13.30 1.01
N THR A 631 -28.81 14.20 0.03
CA THR A 631 -29.76 14.36 -1.08
C THR A 631 -29.11 13.96 -2.41
N TYR A 632 -29.84 14.15 -3.52
CA TYR A 632 -29.36 13.89 -4.87
C TYR A 632 -29.96 14.91 -5.85
N THR A 633 -29.37 15.02 -7.04
CA THR A 633 -30.03 15.62 -8.19
C THR A 633 -29.96 14.66 -9.37
N CYS A 634 -30.99 14.63 -10.22
CA CYS A 634 -30.96 13.83 -11.43
C CYS A 634 -30.49 14.67 -12.63
N ARG A 635 -29.56 14.11 -13.41
CA ARG A 635 -29.16 14.61 -14.72
C ARG A 635 -29.98 13.91 -15.79
N CYS A 636 -30.96 14.63 -16.34
CA CYS A 636 -31.95 14.05 -17.24
C CYS A 636 -31.46 14.01 -18.69
N PRO A 637 -31.64 12.89 -19.41
CA PRO A 637 -31.29 12.80 -20.81
C PRO A 637 -32.27 13.63 -21.67
N LEU A 638 -31.82 13.97 -22.88
CA LEU A 638 -32.62 14.70 -23.86
C LEU A 638 -34.02 14.09 -24.04
N GLY A 639 -35.05 14.94 -23.99
CA GLY A 639 -36.45 14.52 -24.04
C GLY A 639 -37.11 14.31 -22.68
N PHE A 640 -36.37 14.40 -21.57
CA PHE A 640 -36.87 14.27 -20.20
C PHE A 640 -36.41 15.41 -19.28
N LYS A 641 -37.26 15.77 -18.32
CA LYS A 641 -37.01 16.78 -17.28
C LYS A 641 -37.72 16.42 -15.97
N ASP A 642 -37.71 17.37 -15.03
CA ASP A 642 -38.09 17.24 -13.60
C ASP A 642 -37.04 16.56 -12.72
N GLU A 643 -37.24 16.65 -11.40
CA GLU A 643 -36.31 16.16 -10.36
C GLU A 643 -35.98 14.66 -10.47
N HIS A 644 -36.81 13.88 -11.17
CA HIS A 644 -36.69 12.43 -11.32
C HIS A 644 -36.62 12.00 -12.80
N CYS A 645 -36.51 12.96 -13.73
CA CYS A 645 -36.50 12.71 -15.18
C CYS A 645 -37.75 11.97 -15.72
N ARG A 646 -38.92 12.18 -15.11
CA ARG A 646 -40.17 11.51 -15.51
C ARG A 646 -40.91 12.26 -16.62
N SER A 647 -40.95 13.57 -16.52
CA SER A 647 -41.74 14.43 -17.40
C SER A 647 -41.11 14.50 -18.79
N ARG A 648 -41.89 14.13 -19.81
CA ARG A 648 -41.47 14.31 -21.20
C ARG A 648 -41.44 15.78 -21.58
N VAL A 649 -40.38 16.14 -22.28
CA VAL A 649 -40.12 17.45 -22.87
C VAL A 649 -40.89 17.48 -24.22
N VAL A 650 -41.99 18.24 -24.29
CA VAL A 650 -42.95 18.20 -25.42
C VAL A 650 -42.41 18.96 -26.65
N THR A 651 -41.91 18.22 -27.64
CA THR A 651 -40.93 18.66 -28.65
C THR A 651 -41.40 19.58 -29.79
N GLN A 652 -42.67 20.00 -29.87
CA GLN A 652 -43.20 20.45 -31.17
C GLN A 652 -42.85 21.86 -31.66
N ALA A 653 -42.31 22.77 -30.83
CA ALA A 653 -41.96 24.14 -31.28
C ALA A 653 -41.01 24.92 -30.36
N ALA A 654 -40.38 24.30 -29.36
CA ALA A 654 -39.84 25.03 -28.23
C ALA A 654 -38.30 25.11 -28.22
N THR A 655 -37.82 26.35 -28.26
CA THR A 655 -36.41 26.74 -28.17
C THR A 655 -35.75 26.17 -26.91
N PRO A 656 -34.58 25.53 -26.97
CA PRO A 656 -33.93 24.96 -25.80
C PRO A 656 -33.47 26.02 -24.79
N SER A 657 -33.67 25.72 -23.52
CA SER A 657 -33.09 26.40 -22.38
C SER A 657 -32.06 25.52 -21.67
N PHE A 658 -31.02 26.18 -21.17
CA PHE A 658 -29.84 25.61 -20.53
C PHE A 658 -29.71 26.17 -19.12
N SER A 659 -29.34 25.33 -18.15
CA SER A 659 -29.30 25.64 -16.71
C SER A 659 -27.87 25.71 -16.15
N GLY A 660 -26.88 26.04 -16.99
CA GLY A 660 -25.45 26.03 -16.63
C GLY A 660 -24.80 24.63 -16.49
N ARG A 661 -25.62 23.58 -16.35
CA ARG A 661 -25.23 22.15 -16.35
C ARG A 661 -25.94 21.37 -17.46
N SER A 662 -26.29 22.05 -18.55
CA SER A 662 -27.01 21.49 -19.69
C SER A 662 -26.14 21.53 -20.93
N PHE A 663 -26.35 20.60 -21.87
CA PHE A 663 -25.71 20.65 -23.17
C PHE A 663 -26.53 19.92 -24.23
N LEU A 664 -26.27 20.25 -25.50
CA LEU A 664 -26.66 19.46 -26.67
C LEU A 664 -25.37 19.06 -27.40
N LYS A 665 -25.22 17.77 -27.71
CA LYS A 665 -24.07 17.16 -28.41
C LYS A 665 -24.53 16.73 -29.81
N TYR A 666 -23.75 17.06 -30.82
CA TYR A 666 -23.98 16.70 -32.22
C TYR A 666 -22.75 15.99 -32.77
N ALA A 667 -22.83 14.67 -32.90
CA ALA A 667 -21.82 13.82 -33.55
C ALA A 667 -22.18 13.47 -35.01
N ASP A 668 -23.20 14.12 -35.58
CA ASP A 668 -23.61 13.85 -36.96
C ASP A 668 -22.53 14.28 -37.97
N THR A 669 -22.22 13.41 -38.93
CA THR A 669 -21.11 13.62 -39.87
C THR A 669 -21.34 14.81 -40.82
N GLU A 670 -22.58 15.19 -41.08
CA GLU A 670 -22.94 16.30 -41.97
C GLU A 670 -22.83 17.64 -41.23
N ILE A 671 -23.12 17.65 -39.92
CA ILE A 671 -22.78 18.76 -39.01
C ILE A 671 -21.25 18.90 -38.87
N MET A 672 -20.53 17.82 -38.52
CA MET A 672 -19.09 17.92 -38.23
C MET A 672 -18.24 18.34 -39.44
N LYS A 673 -18.59 17.91 -40.66
CA LYS A 673 -17.96 18.39 -41.92
C LYS A 673 -18.10 19.90 -42.17
N ARG A 674 -19.03 20.59 -41.50
CA ARG A 674 -19.23 22.05 -41.60
C ARG A 674 -18.57 22.83 -40.48
N VAL A 675 -18.10 22.12 -39.43
CA VAL A 675 -17.38 22.69 -38.28
C VAL A 675 -15.88 22.52 -38.46
N SER A 676 -15.45 21.31 -38.85
CA SER A 676 -14.05 20.97 -39.17
C SER A 676 -13.67 21.41 -40.59
N GLY A 677 -12.37 21.62 -40.83
CA GLY A 677 -11.79 21.95 -42.13
C GLY A 677 -11.03 23.28 -42.13
N ASP A 678 -10.88 23.90 -43.30
CA ASP A 678 -10.24 25.21 -43.49
C ASP A 678 -11.21 26.39 -43.32
N LYS A 679 -12.53 26.14 -43.31
CA LYS A 679 -13.57 27.17 -43.26
C LYS A 679 -14.61 26.83 -42.20
N LEU A 680 -15.12 27.87 -41.55
CA LEU A 680 -16.28 27.80 -40.66
C LEU A 680 -17.20 28.97 -40.99
N HIS A 681 -18.49 28.71 -41.10
CA HIS A 681 -19.50 29.75 -40.97
C HIS A 681 -20.61 29.24 -40.07
N LEU A 682 -20.75 29.87 -38.91
CA LEU A 682 -21.69 29.48 -37.86
C LEU A 682 -22.42 30.74 -37.40
N TRP A 683 -23.75 30.71 -37.43
CA TRP A 683 -24.56 31.69 -36.72
C TRP A 683 -25.50 31.00 -35.75
N LEU A 684 -25.84 31.71 -34.67
CA LEU A 684 -26.93 31.34 -33.75
C LEU A 684 -27.49 32.60 -33.09
N ARG A 685 -28.68 32.48 -32.50
CA ARG A 685 -29.18 33.45 -31.51
C ARG A 685 -29.04 32.88 -30.11
N PHE A 686 -28.72 33.72 -29.13
CA PHE A 686 -28.68 33.33 -27.73
C PHE A 686 -29.34 34.38 -26.83
N ARG A 687 -29.78 33.93 -25.65
CA ARG A 687 -30.27 34.77 -24.55
C ARG A 687 -29.57 34.32 -23.29
N ALA A 688 -28.68 35.13 -22.72
CA ALA A 688 -27.95 34.78 -21.50
C ALA A 688 -28.54 35.46 -20.26
N LEU A 689 -28.53 34.75 -19.13
CA LEU A 689 -29.00 35.20 -17.81
C LEU A 689 -27.86 35.28 -16.77
N THR A 690 -26.65 34.85 -17.13
CA THR A 690 -25.45 34.84 -16.29
C THR A 690 -24.28 35.48 -17.04
N PRO A 691 -23.34 36.15 -16.35
CA PRO A 691 -22.17 36.79 -16.98
C PRO A 691 -21.23 35.81 -17.66
N ASP A 692 -21.22 34.56 -17.21
CA ASP A 692 -20.32 33.52 -17.68
C ASP A 692 -21.14 32.34 -18.23
N GLY A 693 -20.68 31.74 -19.33
CA GLY A 693 -21.37 30.63 -19.98
C GLY A 693 -20.71 30.17 -21.28
N LEU A 694 -20.54 28.86 -21.48
CA LEU A 694 -20.08 28.24 -22.71
C LEU A 694 -21.25 28.10 -23.69
N LEU A 695 -21.18 28.79 -24.84
CA LEU A 695 -22.23 28.76 -25.87
C LEU A 695 -21.96 27.69 -26.93
N VAL A 696 -20.72 27.59 -27.39
CA VAL A 696 -20.28 26.65 -28.44
C VAL A 696 -18.95 26.03 -28.03
N TRP A 697 -18.78 24.73 -28.24
CA TRP A 697 -17.49 24.05 -28.15
C TRP A 697 -17.37 22.94 -29.20
N ALA A 698 -16.22 22.84 -29.83
CA ALA A 698 -15.80 21.67 -30.60
C ALA A 698 -14.28 21.51 -30.41
N GLY A 699 -13.80 20.29 -30.21
CA GLY A 699 -12.39 20.04 -29.93
C GLY A 699 -12.12 18.55 -29.81
N GLU A 700 -10.85 18.17 -29.84
CA GLU A 700 -10.42 16.84 -29.41
C GLU A 700 -11.00 16.57 -28.00
N GLU A 701 -11.72 15.46 -27.82
CA GLU A 701 -12.17 15.07 -26.48
C GLU A 701 -10.93 14.61 -25.71
N ASP A 702 -10.74 15.13 -24.48
CA ASP A 702 -9.74 14.64 -23.53
C ASP A 702 -10.14 13.18 -23.17
N ASP A 703 -9.86 12.22 -24.06
CA ASP A 703 -10.04 10.79 -23.80
C ASP A 703 -9.33 10.46 -22.50
N GLY A 704 -10.03 9.83 -21.55
CA GLY A 704 -9.55 9.59 -20.18
C GLY A 704 -8.38 8.59 -20.05
N GLY A 705 -7.62 8.40 -21.13
CA GLY A 705 -6.49 7.49 -21.25
C GLY A 705 -5.16 8.16 -20.91
N ASP A 706 -4.58 7.69 -19.80
CA ASP A 706 -3.14 7.53 -19.60
C ASP A 706 -2.22 8.76 -19.82
N ASN A 707 -2.05 9.52 -18.73
CA ASN A 707 -0.76 10.08 -18.35
C ASN A 707 -0.05 11.00 -19.37
N ARG A 708 -0.76 12.01 -19.90
CA ARG A 708 -0.14 13.16 -20.59
C ARG A 708 -0.60 14.51 -20.02
N ASP A 709 0.40 15.27 -19.57
CA ASP A 709 0.47 16.68 -19.20
C ASP A 709 -0.68 17.37 -18.45
N ILE A 710 -0.39 17.65 -17.17
CA ILE A 710 -1.21 18.42 -16.23
C ILE A 710 -1.17 19.96 -16.49
N LEU A 711 -0.42 20.43 -17.48
CA LEU A 711 -0.16 21.86 -17.71
C LEU A 711 -0.48 22.33 -19.14
N GLY A 712 -1.76 22.39 -19.51
CA GLY A 712 -2.21 23.14 -20.68
C GLY A 712 -3.74 23.17 -20.86
N PRO A 713 -4.29 24.20 -21.56
CA PRO A 713 -5.50 23.97 -22.37
C PRO A 713 -5.21 22.89 -23.42
N PRO A 714 -6.23 22.18 -23.95
CA PRO A 714 -6.01 21.09 -24.90
C PRO A 714 -5.12 21.56 -26.06
N LEU A 715 -3.98 20.90 -26.22
CA LEU A 715 -2.96 21.28 -27.23
C LEU A 715 -3.42 20.99 -28.66
N GLY A 716 -4.41 20.11 -28.80
CA GLY A 716 -5.09 19.80 -30.06
C GLY A 716 -6.00 20.92 -30.58
N ASP A 717 -6.60 20.62 -31.73
CA ASP A 717 -7.47 21.55 -32.43
C ASP A 717 -8.77 21.78 -31.65
N SER A 718 -9.17 23.04 -31.54
CA SER A 718 -10.35 23.42 -30.77
C SER A 718 -10.96 24.75 -31.22
N LEU A 719 -12.24 24.91 -30.91
CA LEU A 719 -13.07 26.08 -31.13
C LEU A 719 -13.98 26.25 -29.93
N SER A 720 -14.02 27.44 -29.33
CA SER A 720 -15.03 27.80 -28.34
C SER A 720 -15.61 29.21 -28.56
N LEU A 721 -16.89 29.33 -28.22
CA LEU A 721 -17.56 30.61 -28.02
C LEU A 721 -18.03 30.65 -26.57
N GLU A 722 -17.45 31.56 -25.80
CA GLU A 722 -17.65 31.70 -24.35
C GLU A 722 -18.17 33.11 -24.05
N LEU A 723 -19.13 33.21 -23.14
CA LEU A 723 -19.42 34.45 -22.44
C LEU A 723 -18.55 34.46 -21.17
N GLN A 724 -17.84 35.57 -20.93
CA GLN A 724 -17.09 35.82 -19.71
C GLN A 724 -17.30 37.27 -19.27
N ASN A 725 -17.68 37.49 -18.00
CA ASN A 725 -18.02 38.82 -17.46
C ASN A 725 -19.00 39.63 -18.35
N GLY A 726 -19.96 38.96 -18.99
CA GLY A 726 -20.94 39.56 -19.89
C GLY A 726 -20.41 40.00 -21.26
N ARG A 727 -19.18 39.61 -21.63
CA ARG A 727 -18.58 39.84 -22.95
C ARG A 727 -18.38 38.51 -23.68
N LEU A 728 -18.53 38.53 -24.99
CA LEU A 728 -18.36 37.35 -25.83
C LEU A 728 -16.89 37.17 -26.23
N ILE A 729 -16.37 35.95 -26.10
CA ILE A 729 -15.00 35.58 -26.43
C ILE A 729 -15.03 34.41 -27.42
N LEU A 730 -14.44 34.61 -28.59
CA LEU A 730 -14.15 33.57 -29.57
C LEU A 730 -12.71 33.09 -29.36
N ARG A 731 -12.51 31.77 -29.24
CA ARG A 731 -11.18 31.15 -29.13
C ARG A 731 -11.09 29.99 -30.11
N TYR A 732 -9.93 29.81 -30.74
CA TYR A 732 -9.65 28.61 -31.52
C TYR A 732 -8.15 28.30 -31.59
N ASN A 733 -7.81 27.03 -31.67
CA ASN A 733 -6.47 26.50 -31.92
C ASN A 733 -6.51 25.65 -33.19
N LEU A 734 -5.50 25.80 -34.04
CA LEU A 734 -5.29 25.03 -35.28
C LEU A 734 -3.95 24.25 -35.19
N GLY A 735 -3.56 23.82 -33.98
CA GLY A 735 -2.31 23.10 -33.69
C GLY A 735 -1.05 23.97 -33.58
N SER A 736 -1.16 25.29 -33.72
CA SER A 736 -0.03 26.25 -33.64
C SER A 736 -0.16 27.28 -32.51
N GLY A 737 -1.18 27.14 -31.65
CA GLY A 737 -1.48 28.06 -30.56
C GLY A 737 -2.81 28.79 -30.75
N PHE A 738 -3.30 29.39 -29.67
CA PHE A 738 -4.64 29.95 -29.62
C PHE A 738 -4.74 31.34 -30.27
N ALA A 739 -5.68 31.48 -31.19
CA ALA A 739 -6.35 32.75 -31.45
C ALA A 739 -7.37 33.01 -30.32
N GLN A 740 -7.44 34.25 -29.83
CA GLN A 740 -8.46 34.70 -28.90
C GLN A 740 -8.91 36.11 -29.26
N LEU A 741 -10.23 36.29 -29.34
CA LEU A 741 -10.88 37.57 -29.65
C LEU A 741 -11.96 37.84 -28.61
N ILE A 742 -11.88 39.00 -27.97
CA ILE A 742 -12.90 39.51 -27.04
C ILE A 742 -13.73 40.54 -27.79
N TYR A 743 -15.02 40.29 -27.95
CA TYR A 743 -15.93 41.22 -28.63
C TYR A 743 -16.10 42.50 -27.82
N ASN A 744 -15.99 43.66 -28.50
CA ASN A 744 -16.12 44.97 -27.87
C ASN A 744 -17.53 45.52 -28.05
N SER A 745 -18.51 44.92 -27.37
CA SER A 745 -19.89 45.41 -27.32
C SER A 745 -20.01 46.71 -26.51
N SER A 746 -20.98 47.55 -26.88
CA SER A 746 -21.33 48.79 -26.17
C SER A 746 -22.03 48.55 -24.82
N GLY A 747 -22.62 47.36 -24.64
CA GLY A 747 -23.23 46.88 -23.41
C GLY A 747 -22.79 45.45 -23.08
N ARG A 748 -23.37 44.89 -22.02
CA ARG A 748 -23.21 43.47 -21.66
C ARG A 748 -24.23 42.61 -22.41
N LEU A 749 -23.87 41.36 -22.68
CA LEU A 749 -24.68 40.41 -23.44
C LEU A 749 -25.41 39.37 -22.54
N ASP A 750 -25.35 39.56 -21.22
CA ASP A 750 -26.14 38.84 -20.20
C ASP A 750 -27.31 39.69 -19.67
N ASP A 751 -27.92 40.51 -20.53
CA ASP A 751 -29.04 41.40 -20.23
C ASP A 751 -30.43 40.73 -20.31
N GLY A 752 -30.47 39.42 -20.57
CA GLY A 752 -31.69 38.64 -20.78
C GLY A 752 -32.41 38.91 -22.10
N GLN A 753 -31.82 39.64 -23.05
CA GLN A 753 -32.35 39.84 -24.41
C GLN A 753 -31.78 38.79 -25.39
N TRP A 754 -32.32 38.81 -26.62
CA TRP A 754 -31.83 37.96 -27.70
C TRP A 754 -30.75 38.67 -28.49
N HIS A 755 -29.55 38.08 -28.54
CA HIS A 755 -28.44 38.51 -29.39
C HIS A 755 -28.21 37.50 -30.51
N THR A 756 -27.82 37.98 -31.69
CA THR A 756 -27.43 37.16 -32.85
C THR A 756 -25.93 37.19 -33.00
N VAL A 757 -25.24 36.06 -32.86
CA VAL A 757 -23.79 35.97 -33.11
C VAL A 757 -23.53 35.33 -34.47
N ARG A 758 -22.53 35.86 -35.19
CA ARG A 758 -22.01 35.28 -36.43
C ARG A 758 -20.50 35.09 -36.29
N ILE A 759 -20.07 33.85 -36.51
CA ILE A 759 -18.66 33.45 -36.56
C ILE A 759 -18.35 33.08 -38.01
N TYR A 760 -17.31 33.69 -38.56
CA TYR A 760 -16.75 33.30 -39.85
C TYR A 760 -15.26 33.03 -39.68
N ARG A 761 -14.78 31.85 -40.09
CA ARG A 761 -13.35 31.56 -40.17
C ARG A 761 -13.01 31.16 -41.60
N TYR A 762 -11.92 31.74 -42.11
CA TYR A 762 -11.30 31.34 -43.36
C TYR A 762 -9.81 31.17 -43.10
N GLU A 763 -9.33 29.93 -43.23
CA GLU A 763 -7.97 29.53 -42.88
C GLU A 763 -7.62 29.98 -41.44
N ARG A 764 -6.64 30.87 -41.29
CA ARG A 764 -6.20 31.41 -39.98
C ARG A 764 -7.05 32.58 -39.48
N GLU A 765 -7.78 33.26 -40.36
CA GLU A 765 -8.53 34.48 -40.03
C GLU A 765 -9.92 34.12 -39.49
N GLY A 766 -10.18 34.50 -38.23
CA GLY A 766 -11.47 34.38 -37.57
C GLY A 766 -12.12 35.74 -37.39
N ARG A 767 -13.43 35.82 -37.61
CA ARG A 767 -14.26 37.01 -37.48
C ARG A 767 -15.45 36.74 -36.58
N LEU A 768 -15.83 37.75 -35.82
CA LEU A 768 -16.97 37.74 -34.92
C LEU A 768 -17.76 39.04 -35.06
N SER A 769 -19.07 38.93 -35.30
CA SER A 769 -20.02 40.04 -35.17
C SER A 769 -21.19 39.62 -34.28
N VAL A 770 -21.74 40.60 -33.55
CA VAL A 770 -22.92 40.44 -32.70
C VAL A 770 -23.96 41.48 -33.10
N ASP A 771 -25.20 41.03 -33.30
CA ASP A 771 -26.34 41.79 -33.80
C ASP A 771 -26.03 42.50 -35.14
N ASP A 772 -26.12 43.83 -35.15
CA ASP A 772 -25.77 44.71 -36.28
C ASP A 772 -24.44 45.47 -36.02
N GLY A 773 -23.62 44.99 -35.07
CA GLY A 773 -22.32 45.57 -34.71
C GLY A 773 -21.20 45.22 -35.69
N GLU A 774 -20.07 45.93 -35.58
CA GLU A 774 -18.92 45.76 -36.48
C GLU A 774 -18.26 44.37 -36.36
N GLU A 775 -17.70 43.88 -37.47
CA GLU A 775 -16.89 42.65 -37.49
C GLU A 775 -15.55 42.89 -36.78
N SER A 776 -15.32 42.17 -35.69
CA SER A 776 -14.00 42.07 -35.05
C SER A 776 -13.22 40.91 -35.68
N VAL A 777 -11.92 41.07 -35.91
CA VAL A 777 -11.07 40.09 -36.61
C VAL A 777 -9.86 39.67 -35.75
N VAL A 778 -9.51 38.39 -35.81
CA VAL A 778 -8.30 37.79 -35.21
C VAL A 778 -7.64 36.82 -36.19
N VAL A 779 -6.34 36.58 -36.06
CA VAL A 779 -5.59 35.61 -36.87
C VAL A 779 -4.82 34.69 -35.94
N SER A 780 -4.87 33.37 -36.17
CA SER A 780 -4.13 32.40 -35.37
C SER A 780 -2.62 32.44 -35.64
N PRO A 781 -1.77 32.11 -34.64
CA PRO A 781 -0.33 31.95 -34.81
C PRO A 781 0.04 30.72 -35.66
N GLY A 782 1.31 30.64 -36.07
CA GLY A 782 1.86 29.57 -36.95
C GLY A 782 1.26 29.55 -38.35
N ASP A 783 1.47 28.47 -39.10
CA ASP A 783 1.06 28.37 -40.52
C ASP A 783 -0.08 27.36 -40.78
N LEU A 784 -0.59 26.72 -39.72
CA LEU A 784 -1.67 25.74 -39.82
C LEU A 784 -3.04 26.43 -40.03
N VAL A 785 -3.86 25.87 -40.92
CA VAL A 785 -5.13 26.44 -41.40
C VAL A 785 -6.36 25.56 -41.14
N GLN A 786 -6.13 24.29 -40.82
CA GLN A 786 -7.20 23.30 -40.63
C GLN A 786 -7.59 23.21 -39.15
N LEU A 787 -8.89 23.05 -38.90
CA LEU A 787 -9.46 22.71 -37.60
C LEU A 787 -9.91 21.25 -37.66
N ASN A 788 -9.15 20.34 -37.07
CA ASN A 788 -9.38 18.90 -37.07
C ASN A 788 -10.14 18.50 -35.80
N VAL A 789 -11.46 18.70 -35.82
CA VAL A 789 -12.36 18.34 -34.71
C VAL A 789 -13.37 17.31 -35.23
N ASP A 790 -13.19 16.05 -34.85
CA ASP A 790 -13.94 14.90 -35.38
C ASP A 790 -14.89 14.25 -34.36
N THR A 791 -14.82 14.66 -33.09
CA THR A 791 -15.60 14.11 -31.97
C THR A 791 -17.06 14.56 -31.96
N SER A 792 -17.34 15.83 -31.66
CA SER A 792 -18.69 16.40 -31.56
C SER A 792 -18.69 17.94 -31.47
N LEU A 793 -19.73 18.55 -32.02
CA LEU A 793 -20.12 19.92 -31.73
C LEU A 793 -21.00 19.93 -30.48
N TYR A 794 -20.76 20.88 -29.58
CA TYR A 794 -21.50 21.06 -28.36
C TYR A 794 -22.09 22.47 -28.26
N ILE A 795 -23.32 22.57 -27.77
CA ILE A 795 -24.06 23.84 -27.60
C ILE A 795 -24.54 23.98 -26.16
N GLY A 796 -24.36 25.18 -25.60
CA GLY A 796 -24.81 25.61 -24.27
C GLY A 796 -24.08 25.00 -23.07
N GLY A 797 -23.08 24.15 -23.31
CA GLY A 797 -22.28 23.44 -22.30
C GLY A 797 -21.56 22.27 -22.95
N ARG A 798 -20.93 21.39 -22.17
CA ARG A 798 -20.34 20.13 -22.68
C ARG A 798 -20.40 19.01 -21.65
N GLU A 799 -20.13 17.78 -22.08
CA GLU A 799 -20.28 16.58 -21.26
C GLU A 799 -19.37 16.56 -20.03
N THR A 800 -18.12 17.03 -20.15
CA THR A 800 -17.12 17.05 -19.05
C THR A 800 -17.34 18.15 -18.00
N PHE A 801 -18.56 18.68 -17.85
CA PHE A 801 -18.87 19.75 -16.88
C PHE A 801 -19.10 19.20 -15.46
N HIS A 802 -18.06 18.62 -14.86
CA HIS A 802 -18.14 17.96 -13.56
C HIS A 802 -17.28 18.71 -12.54
N GLY A 803 -17.95 19.43 -11.64
CA GLY A 803 -17.32 20.23 -10.59
C GLY A 803 -17.98 21.62 -10.46
N PRO A 804 -18.58 21.96 -9.30
CA PRO A 804 -19.17 23.30 -9.08
C PRO A 804 -18.14 24.43 -8.89
N HIS A 805 -16.84 24.10 -8.82
CA HIS A 805 -15.75 25.06 -8.56
C HIS A 805 -14.51 24.82 -9.42
N ASN A 806 -14.69 24.51 -10.70
CA ASN A 806 -13.56 24.46 -11.64
C ASN A 806 -13.26 25.87 -12.16
N GLU A 807 -12.56 26.67 -11.33
CA GLU A 807 -12.28 28.12 -11.52
C GLU A 807 -11.57 28.45 -12.86
N TYR A 808 -11.05 27.44 -13.56
CA TYR A 808 -10.36 27.55 -14.85
C TYR A 808 -11.16 27.07 -16.08
N ARG A 809 -12.43 26.65 -15.94
CA ARG A 809 -13.29 26.24 -17.09
C ARG A 809 -14.69 26.88 -16.95
N SER A 810 -15.05 27.77 -17.88
CA SER A 810 -16.30 28.57 -17.86
C SER A 810 -17.57 27.70 -17.83
N PRO A 811 -18.56 27.97 -16.94
CA PRO A 811 -19.77 27.16 -16.77
C PRO A 811 -20.55 26.98 -18.08
N GLY A 812 -21.51 26.06 -18.14
CA GLY A 812 -22.47 26.06 -19.25
C GLY A 812 -23.28 27.35 -19.32
N LEU A 813 -23.91 27.62 -20.45
CA LEU A 813 -24.87 28.72 -20.59
C LEU A 813 -26.03 28.54 -19.60
N THR A 814 -26.36 29.61 -18.85
CA THR A 814 -27.67 29.74 -18.21
C THR A 814 -28.51 30.69 -19.05
N GLY A 815 -29.50 30.17 -19.76
CA GLY A 815 -30.13 30.92 -20.85
C GLY A 815 -30.73 30.05 -21.94
N CYS A 816 -30.67 30.51 -23.19
CA CYS A 816 -31.25 29.84 -24.35
C CYS A 816 -30.39 29.98 -25.61
N VAL A 817 -30.59 29.07 -26.56
CA VAL A 817 -30.03 29.13 -27.92
C VAL A 817 -31.12 28.84 -28.95
N ALA A 818 -31.13 29.57 -30.07
CA ALA A 818 -32.04 29.41 -31.20
C ALA A 818 -31.29 29.52 -32.54
N ASP A 819 -31.91 29.06 -33.63
CA ASP A 819 -31.51 29.29 -35.02
C ASP A 819 -30.04 28.98 -35.38
N LEU A 820 -29.47 27.92 -34.79
CA LEU A 820 -28.14 27.44 -35.15
C LEU A 820 -28.10 27.07 -36.65
N THR A 821 -27.18 27.66 -37.39
CA THR A 821 -26.98 27.39 -38.82
C THR A 821 -25.50 27.30 -39.13
N LEU A 822 -25.15 26.34 -39.98
CA LEU A 822 -23.78 26.04 -40.40
C LEU A 822 -23.63 26.23 -41.92
N ALA A 823 -22.44 26.57 -42.38
CA ALA A 823 -22.07 26.71 -43.80
C ALA A 823 -22.96 27.66 -44.64
N THR A 824 -23.60 28.65 -44.00
CA THR A 824 -24.60 29.62 -44.57
C THR A 824 -26.02 29.09 -44.78
N ASP A 825 -26.22 27.79 -45.01
CA ASP A 825 -27.50 27.24 -45.50
C ASP A 825 -28.04 26.04 -44.69
N TYR A 826 -27.22 25.42 -43.84
CA TYR A 826 -27.59 24.22 -43.09
C TYR A 826 -28.15 24.57 -41.71
N HIS A 827 -29.47 24.76 -41.64
CA HIS A 827 -30.17 24.97 -40.37
C HIS A 827 -30.18 23.69 -39.54
N VAL A 828 -29.70 23.77 -38.29
CA VAL A 828 -29.67 22.65 -37.35
C VAL A 828 -30.91 22.70 -36.46
N ASP A 829 -31.71 21.64 -36.47
CA ASP A 829 -32.75 21.44 -35.46
C ASP A 829 -32.09 21.06 -34.14
N LEU A 830 -32.12 22.01 -33.20
CA LEU A 830 -31.43 21.89 -31.92
C LEU A 830 -31.92 20.72 -31.05
N ILE A 831 -33.13 20.19 -31.29
CA ILE A 831 -33.67 19.08 -30.49
C ILE A 831 -33.64 17.77 -31.27
N THR A 832 -34.05 17.76 -32.54
CA THR A 832 -34.23 16.50 -33.28
C THR A 832 -32.95 15.98 -33.94
N GLN A 833 -31.94 16.83 -34.16
CA GLN A 833 -30.63 16.43 -34.70
C GLN A 833 -29.53 16.30 -33.63
N ALA A 834 -29.83 16.63 -32.37
CA ALA A 834 -28.89 16.41 -31.27
C ALA A 834 -28.74 14.90 -30.99
N THR A 835 -27.51 14.39 -31.10
CA THR A 835 -27.20 12.96 -30.87
C THR A 835 -27.25 12.60 -29.39
N ALA A 836 -26.98 13.58 -28.50
CA ALA A 836 -27.24 13.47 -27.08
C ALA A 836 -27.53 14.87 -26.50
N GLY A 837 -28.05 14.91 -25.28
CA GLY A 837 -28.23 16.16 -24.56
C GLY A 837 -28.65 15.90 -23.12
N GLN A 838 -28.54 16.92 -22.29
CA GLN A 838 -28.73 16.77 -20.85
C GLN A 838 -29.31 18.03 -20.21
N ASN A 839 -30.24 17.85 -19.27
CA ASN A 839 -30.90 18.93 -18.52
C ASN A 839 -31.48 20.03 -19.43
N ILE A 840 -32.02 19.65 -20.60
CA ILE A 840 -32.61 20.59 -21.56
C ILE A 840 -34.08 20.78 -21.22
N ASP A 841 -34.44 22.02 -20.88
CA ASP A 841 -35.84 22.48 -20.81
C ASP A 841 -36.08 23.51 -21.91
N TYR A 842 -37.13 24.34 -21.79
CA TYR A 842 -37.54 25.30 -22.79
C TYR A 842 -37.44 26.76 -22.35
N CYS A 843 -37.21 27.59 -23.36
CA CYS A 843 -36.97 29.03 -23.31
C CYS A 843 -38.24 29.89 -23.45
#